data_AF-A0A935FJ38-F1
#
_entry.id   AF-A0A935FJ38-F1
#
_cell.length_a   1.000
_cell.length_b   1.000
_cell.length_c   1.000
_cell.angle_alpha   90.00
_cell.angle_beta   90.00
_cell.angle_gamma   90.00
#
_symmetry.space_group_name_H-M   'P 1'
#
loop_
_entity.id
_entity.type
_entity.pdbx_description
1 polymer ?
#
loop_
_entity_poly.entity_id
_entity_poly.type
_entity_poly.pdbx_seq_one_letter_code
_entity_poly.pdbx_strand_id
1 'polypeptide(L)'
;MDVDRPGLDWLDGQPEPTAVVRTAAGHHAYWRLADGADVDAAALTSLCRRAAQACGGDAAATDAVRVMRLPGYRHRKGEPVAVEVVSSSSATYDYGDLVAAWPEVLERPADKPVAVAAPVVRAAPSGESTRYGLAALAAEERRIAAAPVGQRNVALNRAAFAVGQFVAGGELEAAAIDRVAAVAVGAGLSAGEVTATVRSAERASAAHPRQRPERPALPGGAGRPALRVATEPVEPVELSDDEKRAAELALARQALPLRWRYGRDGMTLIHAVDHAAAAVILANDPELRGKISYDNFRGQLVTTAELPSGPGLLPVDAGVVVDDGVEGAILGWMSAAWPQGRWDVSHVRSGLRQISRLVHHDTLHQWAMGAASAWDRVDRLGTAAATYFGAPGETAQLAVRLWFLSAAARAIYPGAKADSVLVLTGAEGVGKSTTVEALCPRGQWFLRGLPPLTGEESARFLSGKFLVEIDELDAFRRADGNRVKAFLSRPTDSLRWIYERNSVDVPRRCAMVVTLNPEAGGWLTEAMGLRRWYTLLCGRCEPARAAADATQLWGQAISEVLAGASWWPTEAERARLAHEAEYHTIGDSLQPWVDEWLSAPERRGQPVQILELLRALGHERHQIRRGDEMRAAELLRVSGYVRVRTMIDGQRAWRWVPGAQGAADDE
;
A
#
# COMPACT_ATOMS: atom_id res chain seq x y z
N MET A 1 -0.31 -32.75 -10.31
CA MET A 1 -0.68 -33.01 -8.90
C MET A 1 0.47 -33.74 -8.21
N ASP A 2 0.72 -33.44 -6.93
CA ASP A 2 1.78 -34.05 -6.10
C ASP A 2 1.15 -34.82 -4.93
N VAL A 3 1.55 -36.07 -4.71
CA VAL A 3 1.01 -36.96 -3.66
C VAL A 3 2.16 -37.63 -2.92
N ASP A 4 2.32 -37.31 -1.64
CA ASP A 4 3.33 -37.90 -0.76
C ASP A 4 2.91 -39.29 -0.24
N ARG A 5 2.63 -40.21 -1.17
CA ARG A 5 2.29 -41.62 -0.86
C ARG A 5 3.07 -42.58 -1.76
N PRO A 6 3.58 -43.70 -1.19
CA PRO A 6 4.33 -44.70 -1.93
C PRO A 6 3.45 -45.61 -2.81
N GLY A 7 2.15 -45.70 -2.53
CA GLY A 7 1.17 -46.45 -3.33
C GLY A 7 0.52 -45.63 -4.45
N LEU A 8 -0.23 -46.31 -5.33
CA LEU A 8 -1.07 -45.71 -6.38
C LEU A 8 -2.57 -45.93 -6.15
N ASP A 9 -2.94 -46.43 -4.96
CA ASP A 9 -4.31 -46.65 -4.49
C ASP A 9 -5.18 -45.39 -4.51
N TRP A 10 -4.56 -44.21 -4.40
CA TRP A 10 -5.24 -42.92 -4.53
C TRP A 10 -5.73 -42.60 -5.95
N LEU A 11 -5.34 -43.38 -6.96
CA LEU A 11 -5.90 -43.30 -8.31
C LEU A 11 -7.20 -44.11 -8.47
N ASP A 12 -7.56 -44.95 -7.48
CA ASP A 12 -8.76 -45.76 -7.56
C ASP A 12 -10.01 -44.88 -7.62
N GLY A 13 -10.80 -45.04 -8.69
CA GLY A 13 -12.00 -44.23 -8.95
C GLY A 13 -11.74 -42.84 -9.52
N GLN A 14 -10.49 -42.50 -9.86
CA GLN A 14 -10.12 -41.22 -10.48
C GLN A 14 -10.00 -41.33 -12.00
N PRO A 15 -10.09 -40.22 -12.76
CA PRO A 15 -9.73 -40.21 -14.17
C PRO A 15 -8.30 -40.75 -14.38
N GLU A 16 -8.10 -41.54 -15.43
CA GLU A 16 -6.79 -42.11 -15.74
C GLU A 16 -5.72 -41.03 -15.98
N PRO A 17 -4.57 -41.03 -15.28
CA PRO A 17 -3.51 -40.06 -15.57
C PRO A 17 -2.91 -40.25 -16.95
N THR A 18 -2.63 -39.15 -17.65
CA THR A 18 -1.78 -39.14 -18.85
C THR A 18 -0.35 -39.55 -18.52
N ALA A 19 0.16 -39.20 -17.35
CA ALA A 19 1.45 -39.67 -16.87
C ALA A 19 1.52 -39.70 -15.34
N VAL A 20 2.21 -40.71 -14.80
CA VAL A 20 2.56 -40.82 -13.39
C VAL A 20 4.08 -40.87 -13.25
N VAL A 21 4.63 -40.07 -12.35
CA VAL A 21 6.07 -39.93 -12.13
C VAL A 21 6.39 -40.20 -10.67
N ARG A 22 7.31 -41.12 -10.38
CA ARG A 22 7.78 -41.41 -9.03
C ARG A 22 8.82 -40.38 -8.60
N THR A 23 8.70 -39.91 -7.36
CA THR A 23 9.69 -39.05 -6.69
C THR A 23 10.16 -39.67 -5.38
N ALA A 24 11.07 -38.99 -4.67
CA ALA A 24 11.59 -39.51 -3.40
C ALA A 24 10.54 -39.61 -2.28
N ALA A 25 9.49 -38.76 -2.33
CA ALA A 25 8.47 -38.68 -1.28
C ALA A 25 7.13 -39.33 -1.68
N GLY A 26 6.94 -39.64 -2.97
CA GLY A 26 5.69 -40.21 -3.47
C GLY A 26 5.61 -40.15 -5.00
N HIS A 27 4.51 -39.60 -5.52
CA HIS A 27 4.19 -39.61 -6.96
C HIS A 27 3.62 -38.28 -7.44
N HIS A 28 3.92 -37.92 -8.68
CA HIS A 28 3.22 -36.88 -9.43
C HIS A 28 2.29 -37.53 -10.45
N ALA A 29 1.13 -36.94 -10.68
CA ALA A 29 0.28 -37.28 -11.81
C ALA A 29 -0.09 -36.06 -12.65
N TYR A 30 -0.22 -36.30 -13.95
CA TYR A 30 -0.55 -35.34 -14.98
C TYR A 30 -1.78 -35.81 -15.75
N TRP A 31 -2.70 -34.87 -16.01
CA TRP A 31 -3.84 -35.04 -16.90
C TRP A 31 -3.73 -33.97 -17.98
N ARG A 32 -3.54 -34.40 -19.23
CA ARG A 32 -3.39 -33.49 -20.36
C ARG A 32 -4.76 -33.04 -20.84
N LEU A 33 -4.96 -31.72 -20.93
CA LEU A 33 -6.14 -31.16 -21.59
C LEU A 33 -6.07 -31.34 -23.10
N ALA A 34 -7.23 -31.43 -23.76
CA ALA A 34 -7.34 -31.48 -25.21
C ALA A 34 -6.67 -30.27 -25.87
N ASP A 35 -6.11 -30.47 -27.05
CA ASP A 35 -5.39 -29.41 -27.78
C ASP A 35 -6.37 -28.28 -28.16
N GLY A 36 -6.00 -27.04 -27.82
CA GLY A 36 -6.85 -25.86 -28.06
C GLY A 36 -7.78 -25.49 -26.90
N ALA A 37 -7.67 -26.13 -25.74
CA ALA A 37 -8.41 -25.73 -24.53
C ALA A 37 -8.00 -24.32 -24.06
N ASP A 38 -8.92 -23.36 -24.16
CA ASP A 38 -8.76 -21.98 -23.67
C ASP A 38 -9.23 -21.88 -22.21
N VAL A 39 -8.32 -22.18 -21.28
CA VAL A 39 -8.59 -22.18 -19.83
C VAL A 39 -7.57 -21.29 -19.14
N ASP A 40 -8.07 -20.29 -18.40
CA ASP A 40 -7.20 -19.38 -17.67
C ASP A 40 -6.49 -20.05 -16.47
N ALA A 41 -5.43 -19.39 -15.98
CA ALA A 41 -4.63 -19.90 -14.88
C ALA A 41 -5.41 -20.04 -13.56
N ALA A 42 -6.46 -19.24 -13.33
CA ALA A 42 -7.26 -19.29 -12.12
C ALA A 42 -8.19 -20.53 -12.13
N ALA A 43 -8.78 -20.83 -13.28
CA ALA A 43 -9.57 -22.03 -13.53
C ALA A 43 -8.71 -23.31 -13.43
N LEU A 44 -7.50 -23.32 -14.00
CA LEU A 44 -6.55 -24.42 -13.85
C LEU A 44 -6.12 -24.62 -12.38
N THR A 45 -5.83 -23.53 -11.67
CA THR A 45 -5.49 -23.58 -10.24
C THR A 45 -6.66 -24.13 -9.41
N SER A 46 -7.89 -23.74 -9.73
CA SER A 46 -9.11 -24.28 -9.10
C SER A 46 -9.23 -25.79 -9.34
N LEU A 47 -9.06 -26.23 -10.59
CA LEU A 47 -9.11 -27.65 -10.95
C LEU A 47 -8.02 -28.47 -10.26
N CYS A 48 -6.79 -27.96 -10.18
CA CYS A 48 -5.70 -28.60 -9.44
C CYS A 48 -5.99 -28.74 -7.95
N ARG A 49 -6.68 -27.77 -7.32
CA ARG A 49 -7.14 -27.90 -5.92
C ARG A 49 -8.19 -28.98 -5.76
N ARG A 50 -9.16 -29.06 -6.67
CA ARG A 50 -10.21 -30.11 -6.66
C ARG A 50 -9.59 -31.50 -6.81
N ALA A 51 -8.66 -31.66 -7.75
CA ALA A 51 -7.90 -32.90 -7.93
C ALA A 51 -7.09 -33.25 -6.67
N ALA A 52 -6.38 -32.29 -6.07
CA ALA A 52 -5.63 -32.52 -4.83
C ALA A 52 -6.54 -32.91 -3.66
N GLN A 53 -7.74 -32.34 -3.57
CA GLN A 53 -8.72 -32.72 -2.54
C GLN A 53 -9.26 -34.13 -2.78
N ALA A 54 -9.65 -34.47 -4.01
CA ALA A 54 -10.20 -35.78 -4.37
C ALA A 54 -9.17 -36.91 -4.20
N CYS A 55 -7.91 -36.65 -4.53
CA CYS A 55 -6.84 -37.64 -4.54
C CYS A 55 -5.96 -37.60 -3.28
N GLY A 56 -6.22 -36.70 -2.32
CA GLY A 56 -5.41 -36.51 -1.12
C GLY A 56 -3.99 -36.00 -1.38
N GLY A 57 -3.81 -35.16 -2.41
CA GLY A 57 -2.54 -34.55 -2.80
C GLY A 57 -2.17 -33.30 -1.98
N ASP A 58 -0.93 -32.82 -2.15
CA ASP A 58 -0.42 -31.64 -1.44
C ASP A 58 -1.14 -30.37 -1.90
N ALA A 59 -1.90 -29.77 -0.98
CA ALA A 59 -2.62 -28.52 -1.19
C ALA A 59 -1.70 -27.34 -1.58
N ALA A 60 -0.42 -27.38 -1.20
CA ALA A 60 0.58 -26.37 -1.57
C ALA A 60 1.14 -26.54 -2.99
N ALA A 61 0.79 -27.64 -3.70
CA ALA A 61 1.24 -27.98 -5.04
C ALA A 61 0.11 -27.89 -6.09
N THR A 62 -0.78 -26.90 -5.95
CA THR A 62 -2.01 -26.74 -6.76
C THR A 62 -1.98 -25.55 -7.73
N ASP A 63 -0.85 -24.87 -7.84
CA ASP A 63 -0.65 -23.74 -8.74
C ASP A 63 -0.50 -24.18 -10.21
N ALA A 64 -1.15 -23.47 -11.13
CA ALA A 64 -1.20 -23.82 -12.56
C ALA A 64 0.17 -23.79 -13.26
N VAL A 65 1.15 -23.04 -12.75
CA VAL A 65 2.52 -22.95 -13.31
C VAL A 65 3.55 -23.68 -12.45
N ARG A 66 3.09 -24.56 -11.55
CA ARG A 66 3.97 -25.29 -10.65
C ARG A 66 4.97 -26.16 -11.43
N VAL A 67 6.25 -25.84 -11.26
CA VAL A 67 7.34 -26.67 -11.80
C VAL A 67 7.47 -27.94 -10.98
N MET A 68 7.21 -29.07 -11.63
CA MET A 68 7.30 -30.39 -11.05
C MET A 68 8.66 -31.04 -11.34
N ARG A 69 8.99 -32.09 -10.59
CA ARG A 69 10.23 -32.86 -10.79
C ARG A 69 10.20 -33.53 -12.17
N LEU A 70 11.28 -33.35 -12.92
CA LEU A 70 11.44 -33.86 -14.28
C LEU A 70 12.01 -35.29 -14.25
N PRO A 71 11.37 -36.27 -14.92
CA PRO A 71 11.92 -37.61 -15.08
C PRO A 71 13.31 -37.60 -15.73
N GLY A 72 14.16 -38.53 -15.32
CA GLY A 72 15.56 -38.64 -15.78
C GLY A 72 16.57 -37.82 -14.96
N TYR A 73 16.10 -37.01 -14.01
CA TYR A 73 16.96 -36.24 -13.08
C TYR A 73 16.88 -36.79 -11.67
N ARG A 74 17.90 -36.49 -10.84
CA ARG A 74 17.94 -36.93 -9.43
C ARG A 74 17.41 -35.85 -8.49
N HIS A 75 16.50 -36.22 -7.59
CA HIS A 75 16.02 -35.37 -6.50
C HIS A 75 17.08 -35.27 -5.38
N ARG A 76 17.48 -34.05 -4.97
CA ARG A 76 18.63 -33.82 -4.05
C ARG A 76 18.28 -33.17 -2.70
N LYS A 77 17.01 -33.17 -2.29
CA LYS A 77 16.58 -32.60 -0.98
C LYS A 77 16.90 -33.53 0.21
N GLY A 78 17.50 -34.69 -0.07
CA GLY A 78 17.96 -35.73 0.86
C GLY A 78 18.91 -36.67 0.11
N GLU A 79 18.92 -37.98 0.43
CA GLU A 79 19.65 -38.95 -0.39
C GLU A 79 19.20 -38.89 -1.86
N PRO A 80 20.11 -38.89 -2.84
CA PRO A 80 19.74 -38.74 -4.24
C PRO A 80 18.87 -39.88 -4.78
N VAL A 81 17.59 -39.61 -5.04
CA VAL A 81 16.64 -40.58 -5.65
C VAL A 81 16.38 -40.20 -7.11
N ALA A 82 16.37 -41.17 -8.01
CA ALA A 82 16.02 -40.97 -9.42
C ALA A 82 14.52 -40.70 -9.58
N VAL A 83 14.18 -39.71 -10.42
CA VAL A 83 12.79 -39.41 -10.80
C VAL A 83 12.46 -40.19 -12.07
N GLU A 84 11.44 -41.03 -12.03
CA GLU A 84 11.11 -42.00 -13.09
C GLU A 84 9.65 -41.93 -13.49
N VAL A 85 9.34 -42.12 -14.78
CA VAL A 85 7.96 -42.30 -15.23
C VAL A 85 7.53 -43.71 -14.84
N VAL A 86 6.45 -43.82 -14.06
CA VAL A 86 5.86 -45.08 -13.61
C VAL A 86 4.87 -45.61 -14.65
N SER A 87 4.07 -44.71 -15.21
CA SER A 87 3.13 -45.03 -16.29
C SER A 87 2.87 -43.80 -17.13
N SER A 88 2.46 -44.03 -18.38
CA SER A 88 2.00 -43.00 -19.30
C SER A 88 0.92 -43.56 -20.20
N SER A 89 -0.09 -42.76 -20.49
CA SER A 89 -1.18 -43.06 -21.41
C SER A 89 -1.31 -41.95 -22.45
N SER A 90 -2.08 -42.20 -23.51
CA SER A 90 -2.45 -41.19 -24.50
C SER A 90 -3.73 -40.43 -24.13
N ALA A 91 -4.21 -40.57 -22.88
CA ALA A 91 -5.46 -39.96 -22.44
C ALA A 91 -5.38 -38.43 -22.49
N THR A 92 -6.42 -37.81 -23.03
CA THR A 92 -6.62 -36.36 -23.07
C THR A 92 -8.04 -36.05 -22.62
N TYR A 93 -8.24 -34.87 -22.04
CA TYR A 93 -9.49 -34.52 -21.36
C TYR A 93 -9.99 -33.13 -21.75
N ASP A 94 -11.32 -33.00 -21.88
CA ASP A 94 -11.95 -31.69 -21.85
C ASP A 94 -12.00 -31.17 -20.41
N TYR A 95 -11.86 -29.85 -20.26
CA TYR A 95 -11.86 -29.20 -18.94
C TYR A 95 -13.15 -29.50 -18.16
N GLY A 96 -14.29 -29.52 -18.84
CA GLY A 96 -15.60 -29.82 -18.25
C GLY A 96 -15.68 -31.24 -17.67
N ASP A 97 -15.05 -32.22 -18.31
CA ASP A 97 -15.08 -33.62 -17.86
C ASP A 97 -14.25 -33.82 -16.59
N LEU A 98 -13.09 -33.16 -16.50
CA LEU A 98 -12.29 -33.18 -15.26
C LEU A 98 -12.98 -32.42 -14.12
N VAL A 99 -13.69 -31.32 -14.43
CA VAL A 99 -14.51 -30.61 -13.43
C VAL A 99 -15.67 -31.47 -12.96
N ALA A 100 -16.29 -32.28 -13.83
CA ALA A 100 -17.36 -33.19 -13.47
C ALA A 100 -16.84 -34.39 -12.65
N ALA A 101 -15.65 -34.90 -12.97
CA ALA A 101 -14.99 -35.97 -12.22
C ALA A 101 -14.50 -35.51 -10.84
N TRP A 102 -14.10 -34.25 -10.71
CA TRP A 102 -13.70 -33.61 -9.45
C TRP A 102 -14.61 -32.42 -9.13
N PRO A 103 -15.85 -32.69 -8.70
CA PRO A 103 -16.79 -31.63 -8.36
C PRO A 103 -16.29 -30.80 -7.18
N GLU A 104 -16.76 -29.55 -7.10
CA GLU A 104 -16.44 -28.68 -5.97
C GLU A 104 -17.07 -29.24 -4.69
N VAL A 105 -16.22 -29.74 -3.79
CA VAL A 105 -16.67 -30.17 -2.48
C VAL A 105 -16.73 -28.92 -1.59
N LEU A 106 -17.95 -28.43 -1.33
CA LEU A 106 -18.24 -27.42 -0.31
C LEU A 106 -18.05 -27.99 1.09
N GLU A 107 -16.83 -28.38 1.43
CA GLU A 107 -16.46 -28.73 2.80
C GLU A 107 -15.66 -27.58 3.41
N ARG A 108 -16.16 -27.10 4.55
CA ARG A 108 -15.42 -26.25 5.47
C ARG A 108 -14.10 -26.97 5.78
N PRO A 109 -12.93 -26.33 5.61
CA PRO A 109 -11.66 -27.02 5.76
C PRO A 109 -11.59 -27.65 7.15
N ALA A 110 -11.47 -28.98 7.18
CA ALA A 110 -11.17 -29.71 8.40
C ALA A 110 -9.79 -29.28 8.90
N ASP A 111 -9.71 -28.93 10.18
CA ASP A 111 -8.45 -28.61 10.84
C ASP A 111 -7.49 -29.80 10.69
N LYS A 112 -6.27 -29.53 10.19
CA LYS A 112 -5.18 -30.50 10.19
C LYS A 112 -4.94 -30.95 11.63
N PRO A 113 -4.89 -32.27 11.94
CA PRO A 113 -4.40 -32.72 13.23
C PRO A 113 -2.91 -32.39 13.29
N VAL A 114 -2.57 -31.36 14.06
CA VAL A 114 -1.19 -31.10 14.46
C VAL A 114 -0.90 -32.03 15.61
N ALA A 115 0.05 -32.96 15.41
CA ALA A 115 0.61 -33.73 16.50
C ALA A 115 1.35 -32.76 17.44
N VAL A 116 0.72 -32.43 18.57
CA VAL A 116 1.35 -31.66 19.65
C VAL A 116 1.88 -32.65 20.67
N ALA A 117 3.20 -32.64 20.88
CA ALA A 117 3.78 -33.23 22.07
C ALA A 117 3.23 -32.46 23.28
N ALA A 118 2.50 -33.14 24.16
CA ALA A 118 1.88 -32.51 25.34
C ALA A 118 2.95 -31.86 26.23
N PRO A 119 2.91 -30.54 26.48
CA PRO A 119 3.74 -29.93 27.49
C PRO A 119 3.20 -30.33 28.86
N VAL A 120 4.10 -30.48 29.83
CA VAL A 120 3.77 -30.78 31.21
C VAL A 120 2.97 -29.61 31.81
N VAL A 121 1.67 -29.79 31.99
CA VAL A 121 0.78 -28.78 32.59
C VAL A 121 1.07 -28.71 34.09
N ARG A 122 1.62 -27.58 34.57
CA ARG A 122 1.54 -27.22 35.99
C ARG A 122 0.33 -26.33 36.23
N ALA A 123 -0.77 -26.95 36.66
CA ALA A 123 -1.96 -26.23 37.09
C ALA A 123 -1.62 -25.31 38.28
N ALA A 124 -2.26 -24.13 38.34
CA ALA A 124 -2.27 -23.33 39.56
C ALA A 124 -2.77 -24.19 40.74
N PRO A 125 -2.17 -24.08 41.93
CA PRO A 125 -2.77 -24.69 43.10
C PRO A 125 -4.13 -24.04 43.31
N SER A 126 -5.17 -24.86 43.49
CA SER A 126 -6.55 -24.49 43.84
C SER A 126 -7.27 -23.55 42.88
N GLY A 127 -7.69 -24.02 41.70
CA GLY A 127 -8.90 -23.58 40.97
C GLY A 127 -9.14 -22.08 40.70
N GLU A 128 -8.23 -21.20 41.06
CA GLU A 128 -8.36 -19.74 41.05
C GLU A 128 -7.59 -19.14 39.88
N SER A 129 -8.20 -18.17 39.22
CA SER A 129 -7.59 -17.41 38.13
C SER A 129 -6.32 -16.66 38.60
N THR A 130 -5.21 -16.78 37.88
CA THR A 130 -3.95 -16.11 38.26
C THR A 130 -3.99 -14.63 37.94
N ARG A 131 -3.19 -13.81 38.64
CA ARG A 131 -3.04 -12.38 38.34
C ARG A 131 -2.63 -12.13 36.88
N TYR A 132 -1.82 -13.02 36.31
CA TYR A 132 -1.42 -12.97 34.91
C TYR A 132 -2.59 -13.24 33.96
N GLY A 133 -3.35 -14.31 34.22
CA GLY A 133 -4.56 -14.64 33.46
C GLY A 133 -5.60 -13.51 33.52
N LEU A 134 -5.85 -12.95 34.70
CA LEU A 134 -6.81 -11.84 34.89
C LEU A 134 -6.40 -10.57 34.14
N ALA A 135 -5.10 -10.26 34.09
CA ALA A 135 -4.59 -9.12 33.30
C ALA A 135 -4.78 -9.34 31.79
N ALA A 136 -4.58 -10.57 31.32
CA ALA A 136 -4.84 -10.94 29.93
C ALA A 136 -6.34 -10.86 29.59
N LEU A 137 -7.22 -11.38 30.45
CA LEU A 137 -8.67 -11.28 30.31
C LEU A 137 -9.14 -9.82 30.18
N ALA A 138 -8.67 -8.93 31.05
CA ALA A 138 -9.02 -7.51 31.01
C ALA A 138 -8.55 -6.81 29.71
N ALA A 139 -7.44 -7.26 29.10
CA ALA A 139 -6.98 -6.72 27.83
C ALA A 139 -7.88 -7.16 26.66
N GLU A 140 -8.36 -8.41 26.68
CA GLU A 140 -9.28 -8.94 25.66
C GLU A 140 -10.68 -8.31 25.76
N GLU A 141 -11.20 -8.11 26.98
CA GLU A 141 -12.46 -7.40 27.21
C GLU A 141 -12.43 -5.98 26.62
N ARG A 142 -11.34 -5.23 26.84
CA ARG A 142 -11.14 -3.90 26.24
C ARG A 142 -11.10 -3.93 24.71
N ARG A 143 -10.48 -4.97 24.14
CA ARG A 143 -10.36 -5.12 22.68
C ARG A 143 -11.71 -5.35 22.01
N ILE A 144 -12.60 -6.12 22.63
CA ILE A 144 -13.97 -6.32 22.12
C ILE A 144 -14.77 -5.03 22.25
N ALA A 145 -14.70 -4.37 23.41
CA ALA A 145 -15.44 -3.13 23.65
C ALA A 145 -15.05 -2.00 22.67
N ALA A 146 -13.78 -1.94 22.28
CA ALA A 146 -13.26 -0.94 21.35
C ALA A 146 -13.46 -1.29 19.85
N ALA A 147 -14.02 -2.46 19.51
CA ALA A 147 -14.09 -2.92 18.13
C ALA A 147 -15.16 -2.16 17.30
N PRO A 148 -14.81 -1.63 16.10
CA PRO A 148 -15.77 -0.98 15.19
C PRO A 148 -16.90 -1.91 14.73
N VAL A 149 -18.06 -1.32 14.43
CA VAL A 149 -19.22 -2.05 13.85
C VAL A 149 -18.78 -2.76 12.58
N GLY A 150 -19.02 -4.08 12.50
CA GLY A 150 -18.55 -4.95 11.40
C GLY A 150 -17.27 -5.75 11.70
N GLN A 151 -16.47 -5.36 12.71
CA GLN A 151 -15.27 -6.10 13.14
C GLN A 151 -15.45 -6.81 14.49
N ARG A 152 -16.57 -6.57 15.17
CA ARG A 152 -16.86 -7.07 16.53
C ARG A 152 -16.85 -8.60 16.63
N ASN A 153 -17.36 -9.31 15.61
CA ASN A 153 -17.38 -10.78 15.62
C ASN A 153 -15.95 -11.37 15.47
N VAL A 154 -15.11 -10.71 14.68
CA VAL A 154 -13.68 -11.09 14.53
C VAL A 154 -12.91 -10.82 15.81
N ALA A 155 -13.18 -9.69 16.48
CA ALA A 155 -12.61 -9.36 17.78
C ALA A 155 -13.03 -10.37 18.85
N LEU A 156 -14.32 -10.75 18.90
CA LEU A 156 -14.82 -11.80 19.79
C LEU A 156 -14.14 -13.14 19.53
N ASN A 157 -14.03 -13.57 18.27
CA ASN A 157 -13.42 -14.87 17.93
C ASN A 157 -11.97 -14.95 18.43
N ARG A 158 -11.18 -13.90 18.22
CA ARG A 158 -9.78 -13.82 18.68
C ARG A 158 -9.68 -13.79 20.21
N ALA A 159 -10.51 -13.00 20.86
CA ALA A 159 -10.54 -12.87 22.31
C ALA A 159 -10.99 -14.18 23.00
N ALA A 160 -12.05 -14.81 22.50
CA ALA A 160 -12.54 -16.09 23.01
C ALA A 160 -11.50 -17.20 22.81
N PHE A 161 -10.76 -17.20 21.69
CA PHE A 161 -9.66 -18.13 21.47
C PHE A 161 -8.52 -17.89 22.47
N ALA A 162 -8.06 -16.65 22.62
CA ALA A 162 -6.98 -16.31 23.53
C ALA A 162 -7.33 -16.61 25.01
N VAL A 163 -8.53 -16.25 25.46
CA VAL A 163 -9.02 -16.56 26.81
C VAL A 163 -9.16 -18.07 27.01
N GLY A 164 -9.68 -18.80 26.02
CA GLY A 164 -9.75 -20.26 26.06
C GLY A 164 -8.39 -20.95 26.16
N GLN A 165 -7.33 -20.37 25.57
CA GLN A 165 -5.96 -20.90 25.72
C GLN A 165 -5.44 -20.73 27.15
N PHE A 166 -5.76 -19.63 27.83
CA PHE A 166 -5.40 -19.40 29.23
C PHE A 166 -6.23 -20.25 30.21
N VAL A 167 -7.49 -20.54 29.87
CA VAL A 167 -8.32 -21.51 30.62
C VAL A 167 -7.74 -22.92 30.49
N ALA A 168 -7.44 -23.36 29.26
CA ALA A 168 -6.79 -24.66 29.01
C ALA A 168 -5.39 -24.74 29.64
N GLY A 169 -4.69 -23.62 29.75
CA GLY A 169 -3.41 -23.50 30.45
C GLY A 169 -3.49 -23.49 31.97
N GLY A 170 -4.69 -23.39 32.56
CA GLY A 170 -4.89 -23.29 34.01
C GLY A 170 -4.52 -21.94 34.63
N GLU A 171 -4.49 -20.87 33.82
CA GLU A 171 -4.25 -19.49 34.26
C GLU A 171 -5.57 -18.72 34.51
N LEU A 172 -6.68 -19.18 33.94
CA LEU A 172 -8.02 -18.61 34.11
C LEU A 172 -9.06 -19.70 34.39
N GLU A 173 -10.11 -19.35 35.12
CA GLU A 173 -11.29 -20.20 35.30
C GLU A 173 -12.17 -20.24 34.05
N ALA A 174 -12.94 -21.33 33.88
CA ALA A 174 -13.87 -21.49 32.76
C ALA A 174 -14.89 -20.34 32.65
N ALA A 175 -15.31 -19.76 33.78
CA ALA A 175 -16.21 -18.61 33.83
C ALA A 175 -15.66 -17.32 33.15
N ALA A 176 -14.36 -17.26 32.85
CA ALA A 176 -13.76 -16.15 32.10
C ALA A 176 -14.31 -16.04 30.68
N ILE A 177 -14.76 -17.15 30.10
CA ILE A 177 -15.32 -17.19 28.75
C ILE A 177 -16.71 -16.53 28.71
N ASP A 178 -17.51 -16.73 29.75
CA ASP A 178 -18.83 -16.09 29.89
C ASP A 178 -18.72 -14.57 30.00
N ARG A 179 -17.65 -14.06 30.62
CA ARG A 179 -17.37 -12.62 30.71
C ARG A 179 -17.10 -12.00 29.34
N VAL A 180 -16.29 -12.67 28.52
CA VAL A 180 -16.00 -12.25 27.14
C VAL A 180 -17.27 -12.25 26.28
N ALA A 181 -18.13 -13.27 26.45
CA ALA A 181 -19.42 -13.35 25.78
C ALA A 181 -20.34 -12.18 26.18
N ALA A 182 -20.41 -11.85 27.48
CA ALA A 182 -21.21 -10.74 27.99
C ALA A 182 -20.75 -9.39 27.42
N VAL A 183 -19.43 -9.15 27.33
CA VAL A 183 -18.88 -7.91 26.73
C VAL A 183 -19.22 -7.81 25.25
N ALA A 184 -19.20 -8.93 24.51
CA ALA A 184 -19.56 -8.96 23.09
C ALA A 184 -21.05 -8.68 22.83
N VAL A 185 -21.95 -9.20 23.69
CA VAL A 185 -23.37 -8.85 23.67
C VAL A 185 -23.57 -7.37 23.98
N GLY A 186 -22.87 -6.85 24.99
CA GLY A 186 -22.88 -5.41 25.33
C GLY A 186 -22.33 -4.51 24.22
N ALA A 187 -21.42 -5.03 23.40
CA ALA A 187 -20.91 -4.37 22.20
C ALA A 187 -21.85 -4.50 20.99
N GLY A 188 -23.03 -5.11 21.12
CA GLY A 188 -24.07 -5.14 20.08
C GLY A 188 -24.04 -6.34 19.14
N LEU A 189 -23.41 -7.47 19.52
CA LEU A 189 -23.56 -8.74 18.81
C LEU A 189 -24.80 -9.52 19.31
N SER A 190 -25.45 -10.28 18.44
CA SER A 190 -26.61 -11.09 18.86
C SER A 190 -26.16 -12.29 19.71
N ALA A 191 -26.97 -12.68 20.70
CA ALA A 191 -26.65 -13.78 21.60
C ALA A 191 -26.39 -15.12 20.85
N GLY A 192 -27.07 -15.34 19.71
CA GLY A 192 -26.86 -16.52 18.85
C GLY A 192 -25.49 -16.54 18.17
N GLU A 193 -25.05 -15.40 17.62
CA GLU A 193 -23.73 -15.25 16.98
C GLU A 193 -22.60 -15.36 18.00
N VAL A 194 -22.79 -14.79 19.20
CA VAL A 194 -21.82 -14.88 20.29
C VAL A 194 -21.65 -16.33 20.73
N THR A 195 -22.76 -17.05 20.96
CA THR A 195 -22.73 -18.45 21.41
C THR A 195 -22.03 -19.36 20.39
N ALA A 196 -22.32 -19.20 19.10
CA ALA A 196 -21.69 -19.99 18.05
C ALA A 196 -20.18 -19.71 17.95
N THR A 197 -19.78 -18.45 18.07
CA THR A 197 -18.38 -18.02 17.97
C THR A 197 -17.55 -18.46 19.16
N VAL A 198 -18.10 -18.38 20.38
CA VAL A 198 -17.46 -18.83 21.61
C VAL A 198 -17.25 -20.35 21.59
N ARG A 199 -18.28 -21.14 21.26
CA ARG A 199 -18.15 -22.62 21.16
C ARG A 199 -17.11 -23.05 20.13
N SER A 200 -17.00 -22.31 19.03
CA SER A 200 -15.97 -22.58 18.01
C SER A 200 -14.57 -22.28 18.56
N ALA A 201 -14.41 -21.21 19.31
CA ALA A 201 -13.13 -20.81 19.89
C ALA A 201 -12.68 -21.72 21.04
N GLU A 202 -13.61 -22.20 21.88
CA GLU A 202 -13.35 -23.18 22.94
C GLU A 202 -12.79 -24.49 22.38
N ARG A 203 -13.39 -25.01 21.30
CA ARG A 203 -12.91 -26.23 20.64
C ARG A 203 -11.50 -26.07 20.08
N ALA A 204 -11.18 -24.91 19.50
CA ALA A 204 -9.88 -24.65 18.89
C ALA A 204 -8.77 -24.32 19.91
N SER A 205 -9.12 -23.66 21.01
CA SER A 205 -8.16 -23.19 22.01
C SER A 205 -7.71 -24.28 22.99
N ALA A 206 -8.54 -25.30 23.24
CA ALA A 206 -8.19 -26.45 24.07
C ALA A 206 -6.94 -27.22 23.57
N ALA A 207 -6.67 -27.16 22.26
CA ALA A 207 -5.48 -27.78 21.64
C ALA A 207 -4.18 -26.97 21.82
N HIS A 208 -4.27 -25.72 22.30
CA HIS A 208 -3.15 -24.79 22.37
C HIS A 208 -3.08 -24.09 23.74
N PRO A 209 -2.90 -24.84 24.85
CA PRO A 209 -2.86 -24.27 26.19
C PRO A 209 -1.72 -23.25 26.32
N ARG A 210 -2.03 -22.07 26.88
CA ARG A 210 -1.08 -20.97 27.06
C ARG A 210 -0.89 -20.69 28.54
N GLN A 211 0.36 -20.75 28.99
CA GLN A 211 0.76 -20.49 30.37
C GLN A 211 1.63 -19.24 30.46
N ARG A 212 1.82 -18.73 31.68
CA ARG A 212 2.83 -17.68 31.92
C ARG A 212 4.24 -18.20 31.57
N PRO A 213 5.14 -17.36 31.04
CA PRO A 213 6.52 -17.77 30.76
C PRO A 213 7.25 -18.21 32.04
N GLU A 214 8.00 -19.32 31.97
CA GLU A 214 8.85 -19.74 33.09
C GLU A 214 10.03 -18.77 33.26
N ARG A 215 10.24 -18.31 34.50
CA ARG A 215 11.52 -17.71 34.89
C ARG A 215 12.54 -18.85 35.04
N PRO A 216 13.76 -18.72 34.50
CA PRO A 216 14.79 -19.74 34.69
C PRO A 216 15.06 -19.97 36.18
N ALA A 217 15.05 -21.23 36.62
CA ALA A 217 15.55 -21.58 37.93
C ALA A 217 17.06 -21.36 37.96
N LEU A 218 17.54 -20.60 38.96
CA LEU A 218 18.97 -20.46 39.21
C LEU A 218 19.57 -21.85 39.56
N PRO A 219 20.81 -22.18 39.14
CA PRO A 219 21.44 -23.46 39.45
C PRO A 219 21.56 -23.65 40.97
N GLY A 220 21.32 -24.88 41.43
CA GLY A 220 21.24 -25.26 42.84
C GLY A 220 22.37 -24.68 43.69
N GLY A 221 21.98 -23.81 44.62
CA GLY A 221 22.85 -23.37 45.70
C GLY A 221 22.67 -24.28 46.90
N ALA A 222 23.76 -24.93 47.32
CA ALA A 222 23.95 -25.29 48.72
C ALA A 222 23.52 -24.11 49.61
N GLY A 223 22.92 -24.44 50.76
CA GLY A 223 22.22 -23.50 51.65
C GLY A 223 22.79 -22.08 51.65
N ARG A 224 21.96 -21.11 51.25
CA ARG A 224 22.30 -19.69 51.38
C ARG A 224 22.56 -19.38 52.86
N PRO A 225 23.74 -18.87 53.24
CA PRO A 225 23.86 -18.19 54.52
C PRO A 225 22.93 -16.98 54.50
N ALA A 226 22.22 -16.75 55.60
CA ALA A 226 21.30 -15.63 55.73
C ALA A 226 22.05 -14.31 55.45
N LEU A 227 21.69 -13.65 54.34
CA LEU A 227 22.21 -12.34 54.01
C LEU A 227 21.59 -11.33 54.98
N ARG A 228 22.39 -10.79 55.90
CA ARG A 228 22.00 -9.59 56.65
C ARG A 228 22.05 -8.42 55.67
N VAL A 229 20.89 -7.81 55.42
CA VAL A 229 20.81 -6.53 54.72
C VAL A 229 21.38 -5.47 55.66
N ALA A 230 22.50 -4.86 55.28
CA ALA A 230 23.00 -3.66 55.95
C ALA A 230 22.00 -2.53 55.67
N THR A 231 21.46 -1.93 56.73
CA THR A 231 20.46 -0.85 56.69
C THR A 231 21.09 0.54 56.62
N GLU A 232 22.34 0.66 56.20
CA GLU A 232 22.96 1.97 56.02
C GLU A 232 22.58 2.54 54.64
N PRO A 233 22.07 3.78 54.57
CA PRO A 233 21.72 4.41 53.31
C PRO A 233 22.99 4.65 52.50
N VAL A 234 23.10 3.99 51.34
CA VAL A 234 24.13 4.30 50.35
C VAL A 234 23.69 5.57 49.62
N GLU A 235 24.47 6.64 49.72
CA GLU A 235 24.21 7.85 48.94
C GLU A 235 24.22 7.53 47.45
N PRO A 236 23.27 8.05 46.66
CA PRO A 236 23.23 7.79 45.23
C PRO A 236 24.47 8.40 44.59
N VAL A 237 25.36 7.54 44.09
CA VAL A 237 26.50 7.94 43.28
C VAL A 237 25.96 8.52 41.98
N GLU A 238 26.11 9.84 41.78
CA GLU A 238 25.86 10.46 40.49
C GLU A 238 26.93 9.99 39.50
N LEU A 239 26.58 8.95 38.73
CA LEU A 239 27.41 8.49 37.61
C LEU A 239 27.43 9.57 36.53
N SER A 240 28.62 9.87 36.02
CA SER A 240 28.79 10.68 34.81
C SER A 240 28.06 10.02 33.62
N ASP A 241 27.75 10.79 32.59
CA ASP A 241 27.06 10.25 31.41
C ASP A 241 27.89 9.14 30.73
N ASP A 242 29.22 9.22 30.80
CA ASP A 242 30.13 8.18 30.31
C ASP A 242 30.07 6.89 31.14
N GLU A 243 29.93 6.99 32.47
CA GLU A 243 29.79 5.83 33.36
C GLU A 243 28.41 5.17 33.23
N LYS A 244 27.34 5.97 33.08
CA LYS A 244 25.99 5.44 32.77
C LYS A 244 25.99 4.71 31.43
N ARG A 245 26.62 5.31 30.41
CA ARG A 245 26.78 4.75 29.08
C ARG A 245 27.58 3.44 29.11
N ALA A 246 28.67 3.38 29.88
CA ALA A 246 29.46 2.16 30.05
C ALA A 246 28.66 1.04 30.74
N ALA A 247 27.83 1.38 31.73
CA ALA A 247 26.97 0.43 32.42
C ALA A 247 25.83 -0.11 31.53
N GLU A 248 25.20 0.74 30.72
CA GLU A 248 24.19 0.32 29.74
C GLU A 248 24.79 -0.57 28.64
N LEU A 249 25.97 -0.23 28.12
CA LEU A 249 26.71 -1.08 27.19
C LEU A 249 27.07 -2.44 27.82
N ALA A 250 27.47 -2.46 29.09
CA ALA A 250 27.77 -3.69 29.81
C ALA A 250 26.53 -4.59 29.97
N LEU A 251 25.35 -3.98 30.22
CA LEU A 251 24.07 -4.70 30.30
C LEU A 251 23.62 -5.24 28.94
N ALA A 252 23.76 -4.45 27.87
CA ALA A 252 23.49 -4.88 26.49
C ALA A 252 24.41 -6.03 26.06
N ARG A 253 25.69 -6.01 26.48
CA ARG A 253 26.65 -7.10 26.26
C ARG A 253 26.23 -8.42 26.93
N GLN A 254 25.61 -8.37 28.11
CA GLN A 254 25.11 -9.57 28.80
C GLN A 254 23.89 -10.19 28.11
N ALA A 255 23.17 -9.44 27.26
CA ALA A 255 22.00 -9.93 26.53
C ALA A 255 22.34 -10.68 25.23
N LEU A 256 23.61 -10.67 24.77
CA LEU A 256 24.02 -11.35 23.55
C LEU A 256 24.33 -12.83 23.78
N PRO A 257 23.77 -13.76 22.99
CA PRO A 257 24.02 -15.18 23.15
C PRO A 257 25.51 -15.50 22.97
N LEU A 258 26.06 -16.33 23.85
CA LEU A 258 27.46 -16.77 23.79
C LEU A 258 27.55 -18.07 22.96
N ARG A 259 28.62 -18.23 22.18
CA ARG A 259 28.96 -19.47 21.48
C ARG A 259 30.41 -19.84 21.70
N TRP A 260 30.68 -21.13 21.72
CA TRP A 260 32.04 -21.64 21.75
C TRP A 260 32.66 -21.58 20.36
N ARG A 261 33.88 -21.05 20.25
CA ARG A 261 34.69 -21.10 19.04
C ARG A 261 36.01 -21.81 19.34
N TYR A 262 36.35 -22.74 18.46
CA TYR A 262 37.66 -23.39 18.49
C TYR A 262 38.72 -22.49 17.83
N GLY A 263 39.77 -22.14 18.58
CA GLY A 263 40.93 -21.37 18.11
C GLY A 263 42.23 -22.16 18.24
N ARG A 264 43.36 -21.53 17.86
CA ARG A 264 44.70 -22.14 17.95
C ARG A 264 45.09 -22.52 19.38
N ASP A 265 44.56 -21.82 20.38
CA ASP A 265 44.89 -22.01 21.79
C ASP A 265 43.77 -22.73 22.58
N GLY A 266 42.82 -23.37 21.88
CA GLY A 266 41.72 -24.14 22.47
C GLY A 266 40.33 -23.52 22.30
N MET A 267 39.38 -23.94 23.14
CA MET A 267 37.99 -23.48 23.11
C MET A 267 37.83 -22.15 23.85
N THR A 268 37.35 -21.12 23.15
CA THR A 268 37.08 -19.79 23.72
C THR A 268 35.59 -19.47 23.61
N LEU A 269 35.01 -18.94 24.69
CA LEU A 269 33.64 -18.44 24.69
C LEU A 269 33.62 -17.04 24.06
N ILE A 270 32.86 -16.86 22.98
CA ILE A 270 32.72 -15.59 22.28
C ILE A 270 31.23 -15.20 22.21
N HIS A 271 30.93 -13.91 22.13
CA HIS A 271 29.57 -13.49 21.74
C HIS A 271 29.27 -14.00 20.33
N ALA A 272 28.08 -14.56 20.13
CA ALA A 272 27.62 -14.97 18.82
C ALA A 272 27.59 -13.74 17.92
N VAL A 273 28.42 -13.77 16.89
CA VAL A 273 28.43 -12.77 15.83
C VAL A 273 27.54 -13.33 14.75
N ASP A 274 26.22 -13.19 14.95
CA ASP A 274 25.22 -13.65 14.02
C ASP A 274 24.22 -12.52 13.71
N HIS A 275 23.36 -12.76 12.73
CA HIS A 275 22.36 -11.78 12.30
C HIS A 275 21.41 -11.34 13.43
N ALA A 276 21.17 -12.19 14.44
CA ALA A 276 20.32 -11.84 15.58
C ALA A 276 21.05 -10.88 16.53
N ALA A 277 22.34 -11.10 16.76
CA ALA A 277 23.17 -10.18 17.56
C ALA A 277 23.20 -8.76 16.97
N ALA A 278 23.32 -8.63 15.64
CA ALA A 278 23.26 -7.33 14.96
C ALA A 278 21.92 -6.61 15.19
N ALA A 279 20.80 -7.33 15.09
CA ALA A 279 19.47 -6.76 15.37
C ALA A 279 19.35 -6.28 16.83
N VAL A 280 19.85 -7.07 17.79
CA VAL A 280 19.81 -6.70 19.21
C VAL A 280 20.65 -5.45 19.48
N ILE A 281 21.85 -5.35 18.90
CA ILE A 281 22.73 -4.18 19.05
C ILE A 281 22.04 -2.94 18.48
N LEU A 282 21.64 -2.99 17.21
CA LEU A 282 21.03 -1.85 16.53
C LEU A 282 19.71 -1.39 17.21
N ALA A 283 18.98 -2.30 17.88
CA ALA A 283 17.73 -1.97 18.57
C ALA A 283 17.91 -1.39 19.98
N ASN A 284 19.02 -1.71 20.66
CA ASN A 284 19.18 -1.41 22.08
C ASN A 284 20.36 -0.49 22.39
N ASP A 285 21.33 -0.35 21.48
CA ASP A 285 22.51 0.49 21.70
C ASP A 285 22.08 1.96 21.87
N PRO A 286 22.52 2.67 22.93
CA PRO A 286 22.12 4.04 23.19
C PRO A 286 22.41 5.02 22.03
N GLU A 287 23.43 4.77 21.22
CA GLU A 287 23.77 5.64 20.09
C GLU A 287 22.94 5.40 18.83
N LEU A 288 22.25 4.25 18.72
CA LEU A 288 21.50 3.86 17.54
C LEU A 288 20.01 3.63 17.80
N ARG A 289 19.64 3.31 19.03
CA ARG A 289 18.25 3.04 19.42
C ARG A 289 17.36 4.21 19.05
N GLY A 290 16.37 3.93 18.20
CA GLY A 290 15.39 4.93 17.75
C GLY A 290 15.93 5.92 16.70
N LYS A 291 17.19 5.82 16.28
CA LYS A 291 17.80 6.68 15.24
C LYS A 291 17.63 6.17 13.81
N ILE A 292 17.10 4.97 13.65
CA ILE A 292 16.81 4.34 12.36
C ILE A 292 15.35 3.89 12.40
N SER A 293 14.59 4.23 11.36
CA SER A 293 13.19 3.86 11.27
C SER A 293 12.78 3.57 9.84
N TYR A 294 11.81 2.68 9.67
CA TYR A 294 11.17 2.43 8.39
C TYR A 294 10.10 3.50 8.12
N ASP A 295 10.24 4.23 7.03
CA ASP A 295 9.23 5.18 6.56
C ASP A 295 8.21 4.44 5.69
N ASN A 296 7.01 4.23 6.23
CA ASN A 296 5.90 3.54 5.56
C ASN A 296 5.44 4.25 4.28
N PHE A 297 5.65 5.57 4.17
CA PHE A 297 5.29 6.31 2.97
C PHE A 297 6.33 6.12 1.85
N ARG A 298 7.62 6.20 2.19
CA ARG A 298 8.72 6.04 1.23
C ARG A 298 9.07 4.59 0.93
N GLY A 299 8.63 3.65 1.77
CA GLY A 299 8.96 2.23 1.67
C GLY A 299 10.45 1.94 1.95
N GLN A 300 11.13 2.85 2.65
CA GLN A 300 12.59 2.85 2.83
C GLN A 300 12.97 3.03 4.29
N LEU A 301 14.13 2.51 4.67
CA LEU A 301 14.76 2.85 5.94
C LEU A 301 15.36 4.26 5.84
N VAL A 302 15.17 5.07 6.87
CA VAL A 302 15.74 6.41 6.99
C VAL A 302 16.32 6.62 8.38
N THR A 303 17.31 7.49 8.47
CA THR A 303 17.83 7.98 9.74
C THR A 303 16.86 9.01 10.31
N THR A 304 16.57 8.95 11.61
CA THR A 304 15.71 9.90 12.33
C THR A 304 16.53 10.90 13.15
N ALA A 305 17.82 10.61 13.36
CA ALA A 305 18.79 11.44 14.04
C ALA A 305 20.20 11.14 13.48
N GLU A 306 21.18 11.98 13.83
CA GLU A 306 22.58 11.77 13.44
C GLU A 306 23.11 10.43 13.98
N LEU A 307 23.66 9.60 13.09
CA LEU A 307 24.25 8.31 13.44
C LEU A 307 25.72 8.48 13.82
N PRO A 308 26.21 7.70 14.80
CA PRO A 308 27.62 7.68 15.14
C PRO A 308 28.43 7.14 13.95
N SER A 309 29.60 7.74 13.70
CA SER A 309 30.53 7.26 12.67
C SER A 309 31.68 6.45 13.28
N GLY A 310 32.20 5.50 12.51
CA GLY A 310 33.45 4.82 12.82
C GLY A 310 34.68 5.73 12.61
N PRO A 311 35.86 5.33 13.12
CA PRO A 311 37.10 6.06 12.88
C PRO A 311 37.36 6.27 11.37
N GLY A 312 37.48 7.52 10.94
CA GLY A 312 37.73 7.88 9.53
C GLY A 312 36.48 7.98 8.65
N LEU A 313 35.27 7.93 9.22
CA LEU A 313 34.00 8.11 8.50
C LEU A 313 33.30 9.39 8.94
N LEU A 314 32.66 10.08 8.00
CA LEU A 314 31.81 11.24 8.31
C LEU A 314 30.54 10.78 9.05
N PRO A 315 30.01 11.58 9.99
CA PRO A 315 28.69 11.35 10.58
C PRO A 315 27.62 11.28 9.50
N VAL A 316 26.59 10.46 9.73
CA VAL A 316 25.42 10.39 8.84
C VAL A 316 24.32 11.26 9.44
N ASP A 317 23.91 12.29 8.70
CA ASP A 317 22.86 13.21 9.12
C ASP A 317 21.49 12.54 9.31
N ALA A 318 20.60 13.24 10.00
CA ALA A 318 19.19 12.85 10.10
C ALA A 318 18.44 13.03 8.77
N GLY A 319 17.44 12.18 8.52
CA GLY A 319 16.58 12.23 7.33
C GLY A 319 17.16 11.59 6.07
N VAL A 320 18.33 10.97 6.19
CA VAL A 320 19.05 10.31 5.09
C VAL A 320 18.46 8.91 4.85
N VAL A 321 18.32 8.52 3.59
CA VAL A 321 17.91 7.15 3.23
C VAL A 321 19.06 6.21 3.56
N VAL A 322 18.76 5.10 4.24
CA VAL A 322 19.76 4.08 4.54
C VAL A 322 20.11 3.34 3.25
N ASP A 323 21.19 3.77 2.63
CA ASP A 323 21.80 3.18 1.44
C ASP A 323 23.07 2.39 1.81
N ASP A 324 23.79 1.88 0.79
CA ASP A 324 25.03 1.12 0.99
C ASP A 324 26.11 1.93 1.74
N GLY A 325 26.12 3.26 1.60
CA GLY A 325 27.04 4.15 2.31
C GLY A 325 26.71 4.21 3.80
N VAL A 326 25.43 4.38 4.14
CA VAL A 326 24.96 4.36 5.53
C VAL A 326 25.17 2.99 6.17
N GLU A 327 24.92 1.90 5.44
CA GLU A 327 25.21 0.55 5.90
C GLU A 327 26.71 0.34 6.20
N GLY A 328 27.58 0.91 5.35
CA GLY A 328 29.03 0.94 5.58
C GLY A 328 29.42 1.75 6.82
N ALA A 329 28.76 2.89 7.05
CA ALA A 329 28.98 3.72 8.24
C ALA A 329 28.62 2.97 9.53
N ILE A 330 27.45 2.32 9.54
CA ILE A 330 27.01 1.46 10.65
C ILE A 330 27.97 0.29 10.86
N LEU A 331 28.44 -0.35 9.78
CA LEU A 331 29.42 -1.43 9.87
C LEU A 331 30.75 -0.96 10.49
N GLY A 332 31.24 0.21 10.08
CA GLY A 332 32.46 0.81 10.62
C GLY A 332 32.34 1.10 12.10
N TRP A 333 31.22 1.70 12.53
CA TRP A 333 30.91 1.92 13.93
C TRP A 333 30.79 0.59 14.69
N MET A 334 30.05 -0.40 14.17
CA MET A 334 29.88 -1.71 14.83
C MET A 334 31.23 -2.41 15.01
N SER A 335 32.11 -2.33 14.02
CA SER A 335 33.45 -2.94 14.10
C SER A 335 34.34 -2.26 15.15
N ALA A 336 34.19 -0.96 15.37
CA ALA A 336 34.93 -0.22 16.39
C ALA A 336 34.34 -0.40 17.80
N ALA A 337 33.02 -0.34 17.94
CA ALA A 337 32.32 -0.47 19.23
C ALA A 337 32.23 -1.93 19.72
N TRP A 338 32.26 -2.89 18.79
CA TRP A 338 32.16 -4.33 19.05
C TRP A 338 33.29 -5.11 18.37
N PRO A 339 34.58 -4.85 18.70
CA PRO A 339 35.75 -5.42 18.01
C PRO A 339 35.88 -6.94 18.14
N GLN A 340 35.24 -7.54 19.15
CA GLN A 340 35.13 -8.99 19.30
C GLN A 340 34.28 -9.64 18.20
N GLY A 341 33.44 -8.86 17.53
CA GLY A 341 32.59 -9.31 16.44
C GLY A 341 33.30 -9.25 15.09
N ARG A 342 33.31 -10.36 14.35
CA ARG A 342 33.67 -10.36 12.92
C ARG A 342 32.47 -9.92 12.08
N TRP A 343 32.18 -8.62 12.10
CA TRP A 343 31.05 -8.05 11.39
C TRP A 343 31.31 -7.94 9.89
N ASP A 344 30.23 -8.07 9.12
CA ASP A 344 30.19 -7.72 7.71
C ASP A 344 28.86 -7.03 7.39
N VAL A 345 28.72 -6.50 6.18
CA VAL A 345 27.52 -5.76 5.77
C VAL A 345 26.24 -6.59 5.82
N SER A 346 26.33 -7.93 5.70
CA SER A 346 25.16 -8.80 5.76
C SER A 346 24.56 -8.87 7.17
N HIS A 347 25.39 -8.71 8.20
CA HIS A 347 24.93 -8.58 9.59
C HIS A 347 24.11 -7.31 9.77
N VAL A 348 24.64 -6.18 9.29
CA VAL A 348 23.97 -4.86 9.32
C VAL A 348 22.63 -4.94 8.59
N ARG A 349 22.64 -5.40 7.32
CA ARG A 349 21.42 -5.56 6.50
C ARG A 349 20.35 -6.42 7.16
N SER A 350 20.75 -7.52 7.80
CA SER A 350 19.80 -8.40 8.48
C SER A 350 19.24 -7.77 9.75
N GLY A 351 20.08 -7.08 10.53
CA GLY A 351 19.66 -6.34 11.72
C GLY A 351 18.69 -5.21 11.39
N LEU A 352 19.03 -4.40 10.38
CA LEU A 352 18.18 -3.33 9.85
C LEU A 352 16.82 -3.85 9.39
N ARG A 353 16.77 -4.98 8.68
CA ARG A 353 15.52 -5.64 8.26
C ARG A 353 14.66 -6.15 9.41
N GLN A 354 15.26 -6.49 10.54
CA GLN A 354 14.49 -6.91 11.73
C GLN A 354 13.93 -5.70 12.47
N ILE A 355 14.71 -4.63 12.60
CA ILE A 355 14.30 -3.41 13.32
C ILE A 355 13.28 -2.60 12.54
N SER A 356 13.32 -2.63 11.21
CA SER A 356 12.31 -1.99 10.36
C SER A 356 10.88 -2.42 10.70
N ARG A 357 10.69 -3.65 11.19
CA ARG A 357 9.39 -4.19 11.64
C ARG A 357 8.94 -3.64 12.99
N LEU A 358 9.88 -3.19 13.81
CA LEU A 358 9.64 -2.73 15.18
C LEU A 358 9.53 -1.22 15.27
N VAL A 359 10.30 -0.49 14.47
CA VAL A 359 10.40 0.98 14.52
C VAL A 359 10.04 1.54 13.14
N HIS A 360 8.80 2.00 13.01
CA HIS A 360 8.28 2.60 11.78
C HIS A 360 7.59 3.93 12.06
N HIS A 361 7.59 4.80 11.07
CA HIS A 361 6.85 6.05 11.05
C HIS A 361 6.28 6.29 9.65
N ASP A 362 5.48 7.33 9.51
CA ASP A 362 4.86 7.71 8.23
C ASP A 362 5.07 9.20 8.03
N THR A 363 6.06 9.55 7.19
CA THR A 363 6.46 10.96 7.03
C THR A 363 5.36 11.81 6.40
N LEU A 364 4.56 11.24 5.49
CA LEU A 364 3.44 11.94 4.87
C LEU A 364 2.33 12.21 5.90
N HIS A 365 1.97 11.21 6.70
CA HIS A 365 0.94 11.38 7.73
C HIS A 365 1.37 12.37 8.80
N GLN A 366 2.63 12.30 9.28
CA GLN A 366 3.17 13.25 10.25
C GLN A 366 3.15 14.68 9.72
N TRP A 367 3.59 14.89 8.47
CA TRP A 367 3.50 16.18 7.82
C TRP A 367 2.04 16.65 7.70
N ALA A 368 1.12 15.75 7.32
CA ALA A 368 -0.29 16.09 7.16
C ALA A 368 -0.91 16.59 8.48
N MET A 369 -0.65 15.91 9.60
CA MET A 369 -1.11 16.35 10.92
C MET A 369 -0.50 17.69 11.33
N GLY A 370 0.76 17.93 10.99
CA GLY A 370 1.42 19.22 11.17
C GLY A 370 0.76 20.34 10.37
N ALA A 371 0.48 20.09 9.09
CA ALA A 371 -0.19 21.05 8.20
C ALA A 371 -1.61 21.40 8.69
N ALA A 372 -2.39 20.42 9.15
CA ALA A 372 -3.71 20.64 9.74
C ALA A 372 -3.64 21.54 10.99
N SER A 373 -2.66 21.28 11.85
CA SER A 373 -2.45 22.07 13.07
C SER A 373 -1.99 23.51 12.77
N ALA A 374 -1.32 23.72 11.65
CA ALA A 374 -0.83 25.02 11.20
C ALA A 374 -1.86 25.82 10.38
N TRP A 375 -3.02 25.26 10.07
CA TRP A 375 -4.05 25.94 9.29
C TRP A 375 -4.61 27.15 10.06
N ASP A 376 -4.58 28.30 9.40
CA ASP A 376 -5.02 29.59 9.93
C ASP A 376 -6.54 29.79 9.89
N ARG A 377 -7.30 28.78 9.46
CA ARG A 377 -8.77 28.78 9.32
C ARG A 377 -9.31 29.71 8.25
N VAL A 378 -8.46 30.25 7.37
CA VAL A 378 -8.93 31.00 6.19
C VAL A 378 -9.23 30.01 5.08
N ASP A 379 -10.44 30.13 4.51
CA ASP A 379 -10.87 29.33 3.36
C ASP A 379 -10.16 29.79 2.08
N ARG A 380 -9.08 29.08 1.73
CA ARG A 380 -8.35 29.25 0.46
C ARG A 380 -8.81 28.27 -0.60
N LEU A 381 -9.31 27.10 -0.19
CA LEU A 381 -9.83 26.12 -1.13
C LEU A 381 -11.03 26.67 -1.89
N GLY A 382 -11.87 27.53 -1.30
CA GLY A 382 -13.05 28.11 -1.94
C GLY A 382 -12.77 28.97 -3.19
N THR A 383 -11.54 29.45 -3.37
CA THR A 383 -11.13 30.25 -4.56
C THR A 383 -9.88 29.70 -5.26
N ALA A 384 -9.45 28.48 -4.91
CA ALA A 384 -8.18 27.92 -5.37
C ALA A 384 -8.07 27.79 -6.90
N ALA A 385 -9.15 27.43 -7.60
CA ALA A 385 -9.12 27.27 -9.05
C ALA A 385 -8.80 28.61 -9.76
N ALA A 386 -9.51 29.68 -9.38
CA ALA A 386 -9.29 31.01 -9.91
C ALA A 386 -7.93 31.59 -9.47
N THR A 387 -7.56 31.42 -8.20
CA THR A 387 -6.40 32.09 -7.59
C THR A 387 -5.07 31.51 -8.04
N TYR A 388 -4.96 30.18 -8.16
CA TYR A 388 -3.67 29.52 -8.43
C TYR A 388 -3.55 28.98 -9.85
N PHE A 389 -4.66 28.59 -10.48
CA PHE A 389 -4.67 28.01 -11.83
C PHE A 389 -5.24 28.96 -12.89
N GLY A 390 -5.73 30.14 -12.50
CA GLY A 390 -6.36 31.09 -13.42
C GLY A 390 -7.62 30.53 -14.07
N ALA A 391 -8.32 29.61 -13.39
CA ALA A 391 -9.49 28.89 -13.90
C ALA A 391 -10.74 29.27 -13.07
N PRO A 392 -11.42 30.39 -13.40
CA PRO A 392 -12.66 30.77 -12.72
C PRO A 392 -13.81 29.82 -13.11
N GLY A 393 -14.85 29.77 -12.27
CA GLY A 393 -16.05 28.97 -12.51
C GLY A 393 -16.34 27.97 -11.40
N GLU A 394 -17.62 27.71 -11.15
CA GLU A 394 -18.07 26.84 -10.05
C GLU A 394 -17.60 25.39 -10.23
N THR A 395 -17.64 24.86 -11.45
CA THR A 395 -17.20 23.48 -11.76
C THR A 395 -15.69 23.33 -11.59
N ALA A 396 -14.89 24.29 -12.07
CA ALA A 396 -13.44 24.30 -11.88
C ALA A 396 -13.07 24.38 -10.39
N GLN A 397 -13.80 25.20 -9.64
CA GLN A 397 -13.63 25.35 -8.20
C GLN A 397 -13.96 24.07 -7.43
N LEU A 398 -15.08 23.42 -7.79
CA LEU A 398 -15.46 22.12 -7.25
C LEU A 398 -14.43 21.04 -7.56
N ALA A 399 -13.93 20.98 -8.80
CA ALA A 399 -12.92 20.04 -9.27
C ALA A 399 -11.63 20.13 -8.43
N VAL A 400 -11.07 21.33 -8.28
CA VAL A 400 -9.85 21.56 -7.48
C VAL A 400 -10.09 21.21 -6.01
N ARG A 401 -11.21 21.64 -5.44
CA ARG A 401 -11.56 21.35 -4.03
C ARG A 401 -11.64 19.84 -3.78
N LEU A 402 -12.41 19.09 -4.58
CA LEU A 402 -12.52 17.63 -4.44
C LEU A 402 -11.18 16.93 -4.66
N TRP A 403 -10.35 17.40 -5.58
CA TRP A 403 -9.02 16.84 -5.79
C TRP A 403 -8.13 17.03 -4.55
N PHE A 404 -8.08 18.23 -3.97
CA PHE A 404 -7.36 18.50 -2.72
C PHE A 404 -7.85 17.60 -1.57
N LEU A 405 -9.17 17.46 -1.40
CA LEU A 405 -9.74 16.58 -0.37
C LEU A 405 -9.39 15.10 -0.61
N SER A 406 -9.38 14.66 -1.87
CA SER A 406 -9.03 13.28 -2.22
C SER A 406 -7.55 12.97 -1.96
N ALA A 407 -6.66 13.94 -2.24
CA ALA A 407 -5.24 13.87 -1.94
C ALA A 407 -4.99 13.90 -0.42
N ALA A 408 -5.70 14.78 0.31
CA ALA A 408 -5.66 14.83 1.77
C ALA A 408 -6.10 13.49 2.38
N ALA A 409 -7.17 12.86 1.86
CA ALA A 409 -7.61 11.54 2.30
C ALA A 409 -6.52 10.48 2.09
N ARG A 410 -5.79 10.49 0.98
CA ARG A 410 -4.62 9.60 0.74
C ARG A 410 -3.45 9.86 1.69
N ALA A 411 -3.26 11.11 2.14
CA ALA A 411 -2.23 11.45 3.12
C ALA A 411 -2.58 10.92 4.52
N ILE A 412 -3.84 11.07 4.94
CA ILE A 412 -4.31 10.71 6.30
C ILE A 412 -4.62 9.22 6.42
N TYR A 413 -5.26 8.65 5.40
CA TYR A 413 -5.76 7.27 5.35
C TYR A 413 -5.06 6.49 4.23
N PRO A 414 -3.98 5.75 4.54
CA PRO A 414 -3.26 4.96 3.55
C PRO A 414 -4.19 4.02 2.79
N GLY A 415 -4.21 4.11 1.45
CA GLY A 415 -5.07 3.27 0.62
C GLY A 415 -6.50 3.78 0.42
N ALA A 416 -6.86 4.96 0.94
CA ALA A 416 -8.17 5.58 0.75
C ALA A 416 -8.61 5.59 -0.71
N LYS A 417 -9.90 5.35 -0.98
CA LYS A 417 -10.40 5.42 -2.35
C LYS A 417 -10.36 6.87 -2.85
N ALA A 418 -9.42 7.14 -3.75
CA ALA A 418 -9.30 8.37 -4.51
C ALA A 418 -8.88 7.98 -5.93
N ASP A 419 -9.85 7.90 -6.84
CA ASP A 419 -9.66 7.56 -8.26
C ASP A 419 -9.94 8.75 -9.20
N SER A 420 -10.12 9.94 -8.63
CA SER A 420 -10.24 11.20 -9.35
C SER A 420 -8.86 11.75 -9.76
N VAL A 421 -8.79 12.30 -10.95
CA VAL A 421 -7.59 12.86 -11.58
C VAL A 421 -7.90 14.29 -11.98
N LEU A 422 -7.10 15.24 -11.52
CA LEU A 422 -7.19 16.62 -11.97
C LEU A 422 -6.54 16.73 -13.34
N VAL A 423 -7.19 17.39 -14.30
CA VAL A 423 -6.68 17.58 -15.64
C VAL A 423 -6.56 19.07 -15.90
N LEU A 424 -5.33 19.53 -16.00
CA LEU A 424 -4.97 20.92 -16.25
C LEU A 424 -4.71 21.09 -17.73
N THR A 425 -5.68 21.64 -18.44
CA THR A 425 -5.56 22.02 -19.86
C THR A 425 -5.31 23.51 -19.95
N GLY A 426 -4.38 23.98 -20.78
CA GLY A 426 -4.13 25.42 -20.94
C GLY A 426 -2.93 25.65 -21.84
N ALA A 427 -2.73 26.88 -22.31
CA ALA A 427 -1.63 27.17 -23.24
C ALA A 427 -0.26 26.70 -22.69
N GLU A 428 0.68 26.40 -23.58
CA GLU A 428 2.04 26.06 -23.18
C GLU A 428 2.67 27.25 -22.42
N GLY A 429 3.45 26.97 -21.38
CA GLY A 429 4.14 28.02 -20.62
C GLY A 429 3.28 28.77 -19.58
N VAL A 430 1.99 28.47 -19.41
CA VAL A 430 1.15 29.13 -18.40
C VAL A 430 1.44 28.73 -16.95
N GLY A 431 2.37 27.79 -16.72
CA GLY A 431 2.85 27.41 -15.38
C GLY A 431 2.10 26.26 -14.71
N LYS A 432 1.34 25.43 -15.46
CA LYS A 432 0.53 24.31 -14.94
C LYS A 432 1.36 23.35 -14.07
N SER A 433 2.38 22.72 -14.66
CA SER A 433 3.24 21.77 -13.98
C SER A 433 4.03 22.37 -12.83
N THR A 434 4.52 23.60 -13.00
CA THR A 434 5.25 24.35 -11.97
C THR A 434 4.36 24.66 -10.77
N THR A 435 3.07 24.92 -11.00
CA THR A 435 2.10 25.17 -9.92
C THR A 435 1.79 23.89 -9.16
N VAL A 436 1.63 22.76 -9.84
CA VAL A 436 1.45 21.45 -9.19
C VAL A 436 2.68 21.07 -8.36
N GLU A 437 3.89 21.28 -8.91
CA GLU A 437 5.14 21.05 -8.19
C GLU A 437 5.28 21.97 -6.96
N ALA A 438 4.90 23.25 -7.10
CA ALA A 438 4.89 24.23 -6.01
C ALA A 438 3.91 23.88 -4.87
N LEU A 439 2.80 23.20 -5.20
CA LEU A 439 1.87 22.66 -4.21
C LEU A 439 2.44 21.43 -3.50
N CYS A 440 3.47 20.77 -4.04
CA CYS A 440 4.05 19.60 -3.40
C CYS A 440 4.83 20.01 -2.15
N PRO A 441 4.54 19.43 -0.96
CA PRO A 441 5.15 19.88 0.29
C PRO A 441 6.67 19.71 0.34
N ARG A 442 7.18 18.72 -0.41
CA ARG A 442 8.61 18.45 -0.58
C ARG A 442 8.83 18.00 -2.01
N GLY A 443 9.81 18.58 -2.71
CA GLY A 443 10.11 18.23 -4.10
C GLY A 443 10.35 16.72 -4.32
N GLN A 444 10.95 16.04 -3.36
CA GLN A 444 11.16 14.58 -3.42
C GLN A 444 9.85 13.76 -3.45
N TRP A 445 8.72 14.33 -3.01
CA TRP A 445 7.40 13.71 -3.05
C TRP A 445 6.63 14.01 -4.36
N PHE A 446 7.18 14.86 -5.22
CA PHE A 446 6.66 15.09 -6.56
C PHE A 446 7.27 14.07 -7.53
N LEU A 447 6.44 13.56 -8.44
CA LEU A 447 6.89 12.81 -9.60
C LEU A 447 6.41 13.54 -10.85
N ARG A 448 7.37 14.11 -11.58
CA ARG A 448 7.17 14.70 -12.91
C ARG A 448 7.20 13.59 -13.95
N GLY A 449 6.13 13.46 -14.72
CA GLY A 449 6.03 12.51 -15.82
C GLY A 449 6.00 11.05 -15.34
N LEU A 450 4.80 10.52 -15.09
CA LEU A 450 4.62 9.09 -14.83
C LEU A 450 5.05 8.27 -16.06
N PRO A 451 5.97 7.30 -15.91
CA PRO A 451 6.29 6.39 -17.00
C PRO A 451 5.07 5.58 -17.45
N PRO A 452 5.09 5.01 -18.68
CA PRO A 452 4.01 4.15 -19.17
C PRO A 452 3.58 3.08 -18.16
N LEU A 453 2.28 2.77 -18.14
CA LEU A 453 1.69 1.79 -17.22
C LEU A 453 2.09 0.34 -17.57
N THR A 454 3.35 -0.02 -17.38
CA THR A 454 3.88 -1.37 -17.61
C THR A 454 4.12 -2.10 -16.29
N GLY A 455 3.11 -2.84 -15.85
CA GLY A 455 3.26 -3.84 -14.79
C GLY A 455 3.75 -3.31 -13.43
N GLU A 456 4.76 -3.97 -12.87
CA GLU A 456 5.30 -3.74 -11.53
C GLU A 456 6.18 -2.46 -11.43
N GLU A 457 6.67 -1.93 -12.56
CA GLU A 457 7.58 -0.79 -12.57
C GLU A 457 6.89 0.50 -12.15
N SER A 458 5.65 0.72 -12.57
CA SER A 458 4.88 1.92 -12.21
C SER A 458 4.73 2.04 -10.69
N ALA A 459 4.49 0.93 -9.98
CA ALA A 459 4.39 0.90 -8.53
C ALA A 459 5.67 1.40 -7.83
N ARG A 460 6.85 1.15 -8.42
CA ARG A 460 8.14 1.61 -7.88
C ARG A 460 8.28 3.12 -8.00
N PHE A 461 7.84 3.70 -9.10
CA PHE A 461 7.86 5.15 -9.28
C PHE A 461 6.87 5.87 -8.36
N LEU A 462 5.75 5.23 -8.01
CA LEU A 462 4.75 5.82 -7.10
C LEU A 462 5.16 5.78 -5.62
N SER A 463 6.08 4.90 -5.23
CA SER A 463 6.50 4.77 -3.82
C SER A 463 7.17 6.06 -3.33
N GLY A 464 6.74 6.56 -2.15
CA GLY A 464 7.22 7.82 -1.60
C GLY A 464 6.78 9.08 -2.37
N LYS A 465 5.82 8.97 -3.30
CA LYS A 465 5.28 10.10 -4.06
C LYS A 465 3.88 10.47 -3.57
N PHE A 466 3.67 11.76 -3.38
CA PHE A 466 2.39 12.33 -2.96
C PHE A 466 1.64 12.96 -4.13
N LEU A 467 2.33 13.75 -4.96
CA LEU A 467 1.76 14.32 -6.18
C LEU A 467 2.46 13.72 -7.40
N VAL A 468 1.66 13.19 -8.33
CA VAL A 468 2.15 12.52 -9.53
C VAL A 468 1.56 13.20 -10.75
N GLU A 469 2.43 13.80 -11.55
CA GLU A 469 2.07 14.41 -12.83
C GLU A 469 2.18 13.40 -13.96
N ILE A 470 1.19 13.41 -14.84
CA ILE A 470 1.13 12.64 -16.08
C ILE A 470 1.16 13.65 -17.24
N ASP A 471 2.29 13.73 -17.91
CA ASP A 471 2.49 14.68 -19.00
C ASP A 471 1.82 14.18 -20.29
N GLU A 472 1.03 15.03 -20.93
CA GLU A 472 0.31 14.80 -22.20
C GLU A 472 -0.48 13.47 -22.30
N LEU A 473 -0.81 12.85 -21.15
CA LEU A 473 -1.36 11.48 -21.07
C LEU A 473 -0.47 10.44 -21.74
N ASP A 474 0.82 10.67 -21.88
CA ASP A 474 1.76 9.74 -22.50
C ASP A 474 1.74 8.37 -21.82
N ALA A 475 1.56 8.36 -20.50
CA ALA A 475 1.42 7.14 -19.72
C ALA A 475 0.19 6.28 -20.13
N PHE A 476 -0.83 6.92 -20.72
CA PHE A 476 -2.12 6.32 -21.07
C PHE A 476 -2.36 6.19 -22.58
N ARG A 477 -1.59 6.87 -23.44
CA ARG A 477 -1.74 6.89 -24.91
C ARG A 477 -1.87 5.52 -25.57
N ARG A 478 -1.32 4.47 -24.95
CA ARG A 478 -1.34 3.07 -25.46
C ARG A 478 -2.11 2.10 -24.56
N ALA A 479 -2.70 2.59 -23.47
CA ALA A 479 -3.42 1.77 -22.51
C ALA A 479 -4.91 1.74 -22.84
N ASP A 480 -5.52 0.55 -22.76
CA ASP A 480 -6.98 0.40 -22.78
C ASP A 480 -7.60 1.22 -21.64
N GLY A 481 -8.70 1.94 -21.91
CA GLY A 481 -9.42 2.73 -20.92
C GLY A 481 -9.82 1.94 -19.66
N ASN A 482 -10.10 0.65 -19.78
CA ASN A 482 -10.35 -0.23 -18.64
C ASN A 482 -9.11 -0.45 -17.79
N ARG A 483 -7.91 -0.53 -18.39
CA ARG A 483 -6.64 -0.62 -17.65
C ARG A 483 -6.34 0.68 -16.90
N VAL A 484 -6.64 1.84 -17.51
CA VAL A 484 -6.53 3.14 -16.85
C VAL A 484 -7.49 3.23 -15.67
N LYS A 485 -8.77 2.89 -15.86
CA LYS A 485 -9.77 2.83 -14.77
C LYS A 485 -9.33 1.93 -13.62
N ALA A 486 -8.86 0.72 -13.94
CA ALA A 486 -8.37 -0.24 -12.95
C ALA A 486 -7.15 0.30 -12.22
N PHE A 487 -6.21 0.93 -12.94
CA PHE A 487 -5.04 1.56 -12.35
C PHE A 487 -5.46 2.64 -11.36
N LEU A 488 -6.23 3.66 -11.77
CA LEU A 488 -6.68 4.76 -10.91
C LEU A 488 -7.47 4.27 -9.68
N SER A 489 -8.23 3.17 -9.86
CA SER A 489 -9.11 2.64 -8.83
C SER A 489 -8.43 1.88 -7.69
N ARG A 490 -7.17 1.48 -7.85
CA ARG A 490 -6.48 0.60 -6.89
C ARG A 490 -6.26 1.28 -5.52
N PRO A 491 -6.57 0.59 -4.41
CA PRO A 491 -6.22 1.05 -3.07
C PRO A 491 -4.75 0.77 -2.74
N THR A 492 -4.17 -0.28 -3.32
CA THR A 492 -2.80 -0.75 -3.07
C THR A 492 -2.05 -0.96 -4.39
N ASP A 493 -0.74 -0.79 -4.33
CA ASP A 493 0.22 -1.11 -5.38
C ASP A 493 1.07 -2.31 -4.95
N SER A 494 1.12 -3.35 -5.77
CA SER A 494 1.94 -4.52 -5.49
C SER A 494 3.35 -4.30 -6.02
N LEU A 495 4.34 -4.44 -5.14
CA LEU A 495 5.72 -4.06 -5.42
C LEU A 495 6.70 -5.09 -4.85
N ARG A 496 7.62 -5.57 -5.68
CA ARG A 496 8.78 -6.37 -5.24
C ARG A 496 10.02 -5.48 -5.24
N TRP A 497 10.55 -5.22 -4.06
CA TRP A 497 11.83 -4.55 -3.91
C TRP A 497 12.95 -5.41 -4.52
N ILE A 498 13.97 -4.79 -5.12
CA ILE A 498 15.05 -5.47 -5.87
C ILE A 498 15.75 -6.56 -5.02
N TYR A 499 15.79 -6.38 -3.69
CA TYR A 499 16.44 -7.29 -2.75
C TYR A 499 15.45 -8.18 -1.95
N GLU A 500 14.15 -8.06 -2.22
CA GLU A 500 13.11 -8.82 -1.56
C GLU A 500 12.60 -9.95 -2.45
N ARG A 501 12.43 -11.13 -1.85
CA ARG A 501 11.95 -12.31 -2.58
C ARG A 501 10.45 -12.23 -2.90
N ASN A 502 9.72 -11.47 -2.10
CA ASN A 502 8.26 -11.40 -2.15
C ASN A 502 7.82 -9.99 -2.53
N SER A 503 6.77 -9.91 -3.35
CA SER A 503 6.02 -8.66 -3.53
C SER A 503 5.28 -8.32 -2.25
N VAL A 504 5.20 -7.03 -1.93
CA VAL A 504 4.42 -6.48 -0.83
C VAL A 504 3.37 -5.53 -1.40
N ASP A 505 2.17 -5.57 -0.84
CA ASP A 505 1.12 -4.62 -1.19
C ASP A 505 1.30 -3.35 -0.37
N VAL A 506 1.59 -2.25 -1.06
CA VAL A 506 1.80 -0.93 -0.47
C VAL A 506 0.53 -0.11 -0.64
N PRO A 507 -0.06 0.45 0.43
CA PRO A 507 -1.21 1.34 0.30
C PRO A 507 -0.86 2.54 -0.56
N ARG A 508 -1.65 2.84 -1.58
CA ARG A 508 -1.39 3.98 -2.46
C ARG A 508 -1.64 5.28 -1.72
N ARG A 509 -0.70 6.22 -1.87
CA ARG A 509 -0.65 7.52 -1.18
C ARG A 509 -0.65 8.73 -2.09
N CYS A 510 -0.49 8.53 -3.40
CA CYS A 510 -0.41 9.62 -4.36
C CYS A 510 -1.79 10.09 -4.87
N ALA A 511 -1.88 11.38 -5.20
CA ALA A 511 -2.91 11.96 -6.04
C ALA A 511 -2.32 12.28 -7.42
N MET A 512 -3.13 12.12 -8.46
CA MET A 512 -2.69 12.26 -9.85
C MET A 512 -3.20 13.56 -10.45
N VAL A 513 -2.34 14.17 -11.25
CA VAL A 513 -2.65 15.33 -12.11
C VAL A 513 -2.19 15.00 -13.51
N VAL A 514 -2.96 15.41 -14.50
CA VAL A 514 -2.58 15.40 -15.90
C VAL A 514 -2.40 16.83 -16.35
N THR A 515 -1.32 17.10 -17.07
CA THR A 515 -1.13 18.38 -17.77
C THR A 515 -1.28 18.15 -19.27
N LEU A 516 -2.11 18.97 -19.90
CA LEU A 516 -2.37 18.89 -21.34
C LEU A 516 -2.21 20.26 -21.98
N ASN A 517 -1.73 20.23 -23.22
CA ASN A 517 -1.88 21.35 -24.12
C ASN A 517 -3.29 21.33 -24.72
N PRO A 518 -3.87 22.50 -25.05
CA PRO A 518 -5.29 22.56 -25.37
C PRO A 518 -5.60 21.84 -26.68
N GLU A 519 -4.63 21.75 -27.60
CA GLU A 519 -4.75 21.01 -28.87
C GLU A 519 -4.88 19.49 -28.70
N ALA A 520 -4.68 18.95 -27.50
CA ALA A 520 -4.71 17.52 -27.24
C ALA A 520 -6.14 16.92 -27.19
N GLY A 521 -7.15 17.52 -27.84
CA GLY A 521 -8.55 17.07 -27.82
C GLY A 521 -8.76 15.61 -28.28
N GLY A 522 -9.88 14.99 -27.87
CA GLY A 522 -10.18 13.59 -28.20
C GLY A 522 -9.29 12.56 -27.47
N TRP A 523 -8.58 12.99 -26.43
CA TRP A 523 -7.76 12.14 -25.57
C TRP A 523 -8.60 11.29 -24.60
N LEU A 524 -9.77 11.80 -24.22
CA LEU A 524 -10.67 11.16 -23.27
C LEU A 524 -11.65 10.27 -24.02
N THR A 525 -11.92 9.10 -23.47
CA THR A 525 -12.95 8.19 -24.00
C THR A 525 -13.94 7.83 -22.90
N GLU A 526 -15.17 7.49 -23.25
CA GLU A 526 -16.14 6.96 -22.28
C GLU A 526 -15.60 5.71 -21.54
N ALA A 527 -14.80 4.91 -22.24
CA ALA A 527 -14.10 3.76 -21.71
C ALA A 527 -13.07 4.11 -20.60
N MET A 528 -12.63 5.37 -20.49
CA MET A 528 -11.79 5.87 -19.37
C MET A 528 -12.61 6.41 -18.19
N GLY A 529 -13.92 6.59 -18.36
CA GLY A 529 -14.88 6.85 -17.30
C GLY A 529 -14.87 8.30 -16.82
N LEU A 530 -15.60 9.14 -17.55
CA LEU A 530 -15.66 10.60 -17.45
C LEU A 530 -15.68 11.15 -16.02
N ARG A 531 -16.45 10.52 -15.12
CA ARG A 531 -16.58 10.92 -13.70
C ARG A 531 -15.27 10.97 -12.88
N ARG A 532 -14.17 10.42 -13.40
CA ARG A 532 -12.84 10.40 -12.76
C ARG A 532 -11.95 11.55 -13.20
N TRP A 533 -12.34 12.29 -14.23
CA TRP A 533 -11.50 13.30 -14.87
C TRP A 533 -12.07 14.67 -14.54
N TYR A 534 -11.36 15.41 -13.70
CA TYR A 534 -11.77 16.75 -13.28
C TYR A 534 -11.02 17.76 -14.12
N THR A 535 -11.65 18.23 -15.17
CA THR A 535 -11.02 19.06 -16.19
C THR A 535 -11.08 20.53 -15.82
N LEU A 536 -9.96 21.22 -16.06
CA LEU A 536 -9.81 22.66 -15.86
C LEU A 536 -9.15 23.28 -17.07
N LEU A 537 -9.76 24.35 -17.59
CA LEU A 537 -9.09 25.26 -18.49
C LEU A 537 -8.33 26.32 -17.68
N CYS A 538 -7.02 26.15 -17.61
CA CYS A 538 -6.09 27.00 -16.89
C CYS A 538 -5.71 28.21 -17.73
N GLY A 539 -5.87 29.39 -17.14
CA GLY A 539 -5.21 30.62 -17.59
C GLY A 539 -3.78 30.71 -17.05
N ARG A 540 -3.34 31.93 -16.74
CA ARG A 540 -2.04 32.18 -16.11
C ARG A 540 -2.03 31.61 -14.69
N CYS A 541 -1.21 30.58 -14.46
CA CYS A 541 -1.04 29.98 -13.14
C CYS A 541 -0.05 30.80 -12.29
N GLU A 542 -0.21 30.74 -10.97
CA GLU A 542 0.57 31.54 -10.00
C GLU A 542 1.39 30.63 -9.07
N PRO A 543 2.48 30.00 -9.55
CA PRO A 543 3.24 29.00 -8.78
C PRO A 543 3.87 29.60 -7.51
N ALA A 544 4.31 30.86 -7.54
CA ALA A 544 4.86 31.52 -6.36
C ALA A 544 3.83 31.70 -5.24
N ARG A 545 2.57 32.02 -5.60
CA ARG A 545 1.47 32.10 -4.63
C ARG A 545 1.09 30.71 -4.13
N ALA A 546 1.02 29.73 -5.04
CA ALA A 546 0.73 28.35 -4.68
C ALA A 546 1.76 27.79 -3.68
N ALA A 547 3.06 28.06 -3.88
CA ALA A 547 4.12 27.68 -2.94
C ALA A 547 3.95 28.34 -1.57
N ALA A 548 3.63 29.64 -1.53
CA ALA A 548 3.44 30.39 -0.30
C ALA A 548 2.23 29.89 0.51
N ASP A 549 1.13 29.56 -0.17
CA ASP A 549 -0.12 29.11 0.45
C ASP A 549 -0.22 27.58 0.59
N ALA A 550 0.75 26.80 0.08
CA ALA A 550 0.68 25.33 0.00
C ALA A 550 0.35 24.68 1.36
N THR A 551 1.06 25.08 2.42
CA THR A 551 0.82 24.53 3.76
C THR A 551 -0.59 24.85 4.26
N GLN A 552 -1.13 26.02 3.93
CA GLN A 552 -2.48 26.44 4.34
C GLN A 552 -3.56 25.74 3.52
N LEU A 553 -3.36 25.55 2.21
CA LEU A 553 -4.25 24.79 1.33
C LEU A 553 -4.38 23.34 1.79
N TRP A 554 -3.24 22.69 2.06
CA TRP A 554 -3.23 21.33 2.58
C TRP A 554 -3.79 21.26 3.99
N GLY A 555 -3.43 22.20 4.86
CA GLY A 555 -3.95 22.28 6.23
C GLY A 555 -5.47 22.37 6.27
N GLN A 556 -6.06 23.20 5.39
CA GLN A 556 -7.51 23.26 5.20
C GLN A 556 -8.06 21.91 4.73
N ALA A 557 -7.56 21.36 3.62
CA ALA A 557 -8.06 20.11 3.05
C ALA A 557 -8.04 18.96 4.06
N ILE A 558 -6.92 18.82 4.78
CA ILE A 558 -6.72 17.78 5.79
C ILE A 558 -7.68 17.99 6.97
N SER A 559 -7.83 19.22 7.46
CA SER A 559 -8.73 19.53 8.57
C SER A 559 -10.19 19.23 8.22
N GLU A 560 -10.62 19.55 7.00
CA GLU A 560 -11.97 19.24 6.52
C GLU A 560 -12.19 17.72 6.42
N VAL A 561 -11.24 16.96 5.87
CA VAL A 561 -11.33 15.49 5.81
C VAL A 561 -11.35 14.86 7.21
N LEU A 562 -10.55 15.35 8.15
CA LEU A 562 -10.59 14.91 9.55
C LEU A 562 -11.93 15.22 10.22
N ALA A 563 -12.58 16.33 9.84
CA ALA A 563 -13.93 16.69 10.28
C ALA A 563 -15.05 15.88 9.60
N GLY A 564 -14.71 14.97 8.68
CA GLY A 564 -15.65 14.10 7.98
C GLY A 564 -16.17 14.64 6.65
N ALA A 565 -15.52 15.63 6.06
CA ALA A 565 -15.87 16.10 4.72
C ALA A 565 -15.70 14.97 3.68
N SER A 566 -16.68 14.87 2.79
CA SER A 566 -16.63 13.94 1.66
C SER A 566 -15.63 14.44 0.61
N TRP A 567 -14.75 13.55 0.14
CA TRP A 567 -13.89 13.80 -1.02
C TRP A 567 -14.40 13.12 -2.30
N TRP A 568 -15.57 12.49 -2.24
CA TRP A 568 -16.31 12.08 -3.43
C TRP A 568 -17.44 13.08 -3.70
N PRO A 569 -17.67 13.44 -4.98
CA PRO A 569 -18.79 14.28 -5.36
C PRO A 569 -20.12 13.61 -5.04
N THR A 570 -21.15 14.40 -4.77
CA THR A 570 -22.57 14.00 -4.83
C THR A 570 -22.98 13.61 -6.25
N GLU A 571 -24.19 13.07 -6.43
CA GLU A 571 -24.67 12.71 -7.77
C GLU A 571 -24.79 13.93 -8.70
N ALA A 572 -25.27 15.07 -8.18
CA ALA A 572 -25.39 16.30 -8.95
C ALA A 572 -24.01 16.85 -9.34
N GLU A 573 -23.05 16.85 -8.41
CA GLU A 573 -21.66 17.26 -8.68
C GLU A 573 -20.99 16.31 -9.68
N ARG A 574 -21.23 15.00 -9.59
CA ARG A 574 -20.74 14.00 -10.55
C ARG A 574 -21.23 14.32 -11.97
N ALA A 575 -22.52 14.62 -12.12
CA ALA A 575 -23.09 14.96 -13.42
C ALA A 575 -22.44 16.23 -14.01
N ARG A 576 -22.25 17.28 -13.19
CA ARG A 576 -21.58 18.52 -13.63
C ARG A 576 -20.13 18.27 -14.07
N LEU A 577 -19.36 17.54 -13.27
CA LEU A 577 -17.96 17.22 -13.59
C LEU A 577 -17.85 16.31 -14.83
N ALA A 578 -18.76 15.34 -14.97
CA ALA A 578 -18.78 14.46 -16.14
C ALA A 578 -19.16 15.21 -17.42
N HIS A 579 -20.09 16.16 -17.33
CA HIS A 579 -20.48 17.01 -18.46
C HIS A 579 -19.30 17.87 -18.93
N GLU A 580 -18.57 18.50 -18.00
CA GLU A 580 -17.36 19.25 -18.33
C GLU A 580 -16.30 18.35 -19.00
N ALA A 581 -16.12 17.12 -18.51
CA ALA A 581 -15.19 16.15 -19.08
C ALA A 581 -15.62 15.66 -20.48
N GLU A 582 -16.92 15.56 -20.76
CA GLU A 582 -17.48 15.07 -22.03
C GLU A 582 -17.04 15.92 -23.23
N TYR A 583 -16.87 17.23 -23.05
CA TYR A 583 -16.36 18.12 -24.09
C TYR A 583 -14.97 17.75 -24.60
N HIS A 584 -14.17 17.08 -23.76
CA HIS A 584 -12.85 16.56 -24.14
C HIS A 584 -12.89 15.19 -24.82
N THR A 585 -14.07 14.56 -24.93
CA THR A 585 -14.29 13.22 -25.52
C THR A 585 -14.52 13.28 -27.02
N ILE A 586 -15.20 14.32 -27.51
CA ILE A 586 -15.64 14.44 -28.91
C ILE A 586 -15.07 15.70 -29.59
N GLY A 587 -14.48 16.64 -28.84
CA GLY A 587 -14.07 17.92 -29.38
C GLY A 587 -12.83 18.54 -28.73
N ASP A 588 -12.64 19.80 -29.06
CA ASP A 588 -11.58 20.64 -28.55
C ASP A 588 -11.85 21.03 -27.10
N SER A 589 -10.82 20.91 -26.25
CA SER A 589 -10.88 21.23 -24.82
C SER A 589 -11.35 22.65 -24.49
N LEU A 590 -11.23 23.59 -25.43
CA LEU A 590 -11.61 24.98 -25.25
C LEU A 590 -13.09 25.24 -25.53
N GLN A 591 -13.82 24.28 -26.11
CA GLN A 591 -15.20 24.48 -26.54
C GLN A 591 -16.14 25.02 -25.44
N PRO A 592 -16.13 24.51 -24.19
CA PRO A 592 -17.03 25.01 -23.14
C PRO A 592 -16.79 26.47 -22.78
N TRP A 593 -15.51 26.82 -22.64
CA TRP A 593 -15.12 28.19 -22.33
C TRP A 593 -15.48 29.14 -23.47
N VAL A 594 -15.33 28.71 -24.72
CA VAL A 594 -15.75 29.48 -25.90
C VAL A 594 -17.26 29.68 -25.88
N ASP A 595 -18.05 28.63 -25.62
CA ASP A 595 -19.50 28.71 -25.56
C ASP A 595 -19.99 29.62 -24.42
N GLU A 596 -19.36 29.56 -23.24
CA GLU A 596 -19.61 30.45 -22.11
C GLU A 596 -19.26 31.90 -22.46
N TRP A 597 -18.07 32.13 -23.02
CA TRP A 597 -17.60 33.45 -23.43
C TRP A 597 -18.47 34.08 -24.51
N LEU A 598 -18.98 33.29 -25.46
CA LEU A 598 -19.93 33.73 -26.48
C LEU A 598 -21.34 33.99 -25.91
N SER A 599 -21.69 33.34 -24.79
CA SER A 599 -22.99 33.48 -24.13
C SER A 599 -23.05 34.63 -23.12
N ALA A 600 -21.91 35.24 -22.77
CA ALA A 600 -21.83 36.38 -21.86
C ALA A 600 -22.74 37.55 -22.34
N PRO A 601 -23.43 38.27 -21.44
CA PRO A 601 -24.42 39.30 -21.80
C PRO A 601 -23.90 40.36 -22.77
N GLU A 602 -22.65 40.79 -22.59
CA GLU A 602 -21.94 41.77 -23.40
C GLU A 602 -21.49 41.24 -24.78
N ARG A 603 -21.50 39.91 -24.98
CA ARG A 603 -21.02 39.26 -26.21
C ARG A 603 -22.09 38.54 -27.01
N ARG A 604 -23.18 38.14 -26.36
CA ARG A 604 -24.24 37.34 -26.96
C ARG A 604 -24.74 37.96 -28.27
N GLY A 605 -24.61 37.20 -29.36
CA GLY A 605 -25.08 37.60 -30.68
C GLY A 605 -24.16 38.58 -31.45
N GLN A 606 -23.00 38.95 -30.90
CA GLN A 606 -22.07 39.86 -31.57
C GLN A 606 -21.13 39.15 -32.55
N PRO A 607 -20.69 39.81 -33.64
CA PRO A 607 -19.63 39.31 -34.50
C PRO A 607 -18.29 39.19 -33.75
N VAL A 608 -17.57 38.09 -33.97
CA VAL A 608 -16.27 37.82 -33.34
C VAL A 608 -15.15 37.75 -34.38
N GLN A 609 -14.00 38.33 -34.08
CA GLN A 609 -12.76 38.10 -34.84
C GLN A 609 -11.92 36.99 -34.20
N ILE A 610 -11.22 36.21 -35.03
CA ILE A 610 -10.28 35.17 -34.54
C ILE A 610 -9.26 35.75 -33.56
N LEU A 611 -8.67 36.90 -33.89
CA LEU A 611 -7.67 37.55 -33.03
C LEU A 611 -8.24 38.04 -31.69
N GLU A 612 -9.55 38.27 -31.63
CA GLU A 612 -10.25 38.67 -30.41
C GLU A 612 -10.47 37.45 -29.52
N LEU A 613 -10.94 36.34 -30.09
CA LEU A 613 -11.06 35.06 -29.39
C LEU A 613 -9.69 34.56 -28.89
N LEU A 614 -8.66 34.57 -29.73
CA LEU A 614 -7.31 34.15 -29.34
C LEU A 614 -6.73 35.00 -28.21
N ARG A 615 -7.00 36.32 -28.20
CA ARG A 615 -6.61 37.18 -27.08
C ARG A 615 -7.38 36.86 -25.81
N ALA A 616 -8.67 36.57 -25.91
CA ALA A 616 -9.49 36.19 -24.77
C ALA A 616 -9.04 34.83 -24.17
N LEU A 617 -8.53 33.92 -25.02
CA LEU A 617 -7.85 32.67 -24.64
C LEU A 617 -6.42 32.87 -24.10
N GLY A 618 -5.92 34.10 -24.03
CA GLY A 618 -4.60 34.43 -23.46
C GLY A 618 -3.42 34.37 -24.43
N HIS A 619 -3.63 34.23 -25.75
CA HIS A 619 -2.53 34.27 -26.72
C HIS A 619 -2.03 35.71 -26.96
N GLU A 620 -0.70 35.88 -26.93
CA GLU A 620 -0.06 37.12 -27.38
C GLU A 620 0.19 37.13 -28.90
N ARG A 621 0.18 38.32 -29.53
CA ARG A 621 0.31 38.47 -31.00
C ARG A 621 1.50 37.72 -31.62
N HIS A 622 2.61 37.62 -30.90
CA HIS A 622 3.83 36.98 -31.39
C HIS A 622 3.82 35.45 -31.25
N GLN A 623 2.87 34.89 -30.49
CA GLN A 623 2.72 33.46 -30.23
C GLN A 623 1.69 32.81 -31.17
N ILE A 624 0.86 33.61 -31.84
CA ILE A 624 -0.20 33.13 -32.73
C ILE A 624 0.40 32.52 -33.98
N ARG A 625 0.17 31.22 -34.17
CA ARG A 625 0.51 30.45 -35.35
C ARG A 625 -0.74 30.22 -36.18
N ARG A 626 -0.55 29.84 -37.45
CA ARG A 626 -1.66 29.48 -38.37
C ARG A 626 -2.56 28.37 -37.81
N GLY A 627 -1.99 27.45 -37.01
CA GLY A 627 -2.74 26.41 -36.31
C GLY A 627 -3.76 26.97 -35.32
N ASP A 628 -3.37 27.97 -34.52
CA ASP A 628 -4.24 28.62 -33.54
C ASP A 628 -5.42 29.33 -34.23
N GLU A 629 -5.16 29.98 -35.37
CA GLU A 629 -6.20 30.63 -36.18
C GLU A 629 -7.19 29.61 -36.75
N MET A 630 -6.70 28.49 -37.28
CA MET A 630 -7.54 27.41 -37.82
C MET A 630 -8.39 26.75 -36.73
N ARG A 631 -7.84 26.62 -35.53
CA ARG A 631 -8.49 26.04 -34.38
C ARG A 631 -9.55 26.96 -33.78
N ALA A 632 -9.25 28.24 -33.60
CA ALA A 632 -10.24 29.26 -33.21
C ALA A 632 -11.40 29.35 -34.22
N ALA A 633 -11.11 29.19 -35.52
CA ALA A 633 -12.13 29.09 -36.55
C ALA A 633 -13.04 27.84 -36.37
N GLU A 634 -12.47 26.71 -35.96
CA GLU A 634 -13.24 25.49 -35.74
C GLU A 634 -14.10 25.58 -34.47
N LEU A 635 -13.55 26.12 -33.38
CA LEU A 635 -14.28 26.39 -32.15
C LEU A 635 -15.52 27.27 -32.41
N LEU A 636 -15.34 28.35 -33.18
CA LEU A 636 -16.44 29.22 -33.59
C LEU A 636 -17.46 28.49 -34.49
N ARG A 637 -17.01 27.61 -35.39
CA ARG A 637 -17.92 26.77 -36.21
C ARG A 637 -18.79 25.88 -35.36
N VAL A 638 -18.19 25.18 -34.39
CA VAL A 638 -18.89 24.26 -33.49
C VAL A 638 -19.91 25.03 -32.65
N SER A 639 -19.60 26.25 -32.19
CA SER A 639 -20.53 27.16 -31.52
C SER A 639 -21.60 27.77 -32.45
N GLY A 640 -21.71 27.32 -33.70
CA GLY A 640 -22.73 27.76 -34.66
C GLY A 640 -22.45 29.10 -35.33
N TYR A 641 -21.22 29.62 -35.28
CA TYR A 641 -20.84 30.83 -36.00
C TYR A 641 -20.40 30.52 -37.43
N VAL A 642 -20.74 31.40 -38.35
CA VAL A 642 -20.39 31.32 -39.77
C VAL A 642 -19.42 32.44 -40.16
N ARG A 643 -18.46 32.09 -41.02
CA ARG A 643 -17.43 33.04 -41.47
C ARG A 643 -17.98 33.92 -42.61
N VAL A 644 -18.11 35.21 -42.35
CA VAL A 644 -18.55 36.22 -43.32
C VAL A 644 -17.46 37.27 -43.54
N ARG A 645 -17.43 37.84 -44.74
CA ARG A 645 -16.50 38.92 -45.09
C ARG A 645 -17.24 40.24 -45.02
N THR A 646 -16.84 41.12 -44.12
CA THR A 646 -17.49 42.42 -43.92
C THR A 646 -16.48 43.56 -43.89
N MET A 647 -16.96 44.79 -44.01
CA MET A 647 -16.16 46.01 -43.92
C MET A 647 -16.02 46.44 -42.46
N ILE A 648 -14.78 46.70 -42.03
CA ILE A 648 -14.42 47.17 -40.69
C ILE A 648 -13.43 48.31 -40.87
N ASP A 649 -13.70 49.49 -40.32
CA ASP A 649 -12.78 50.64 -40.36
C ASP A 649 -12.23 50.93 -41.77
N GLY A 650 -13.07 50.77 -42.79
CA GLY A 650 -12.69 51.00 -44.20
C GLY A 650 -11.90 49.85 -44.86
N GLN A 651 -11.67 48.72 -44.18
CA GLN A 651 -10.97 47.56 -44.73
C GLN A 651 -11.83 46.29 -44.73
N ARG A 652 -11.65 45.44 -45.75
CA ARG A 652 -12.33 44.14 -45.85
C ARG A 652 -11.65 43.13 -44.92
N ALA A 653 -12.37 42.65 -43.92
CA ALA A 653 -11.87 41.66 -42.97
C ALA A 653 -12.89 40.53 -42.77
N TRP A 654 -12.39 39.36 -42.35
CA TRP A 654 -13.22 38.22 -42.00
C TRP A 654 -13.72 38.36 -40.56
N ARG A 655 -15.01 38.11 -40.34
CA ARG A 655 -15.63 37.98 -39.02
C ARG A 655 -16.45 36.70 -38.97
N TRP A 656 -16.65 36.22 -37.76
CA TRP A 656 -17.55 35.13 -37.43
C TRP A 656 -18.82 35.74 -36.88
N VAL A 657 -19.96 35.41 -37.46
CA VAL A 657 -21.29 35.89 -37.00
C VAL A 657 -22.14 34.69 -36.60
N PRO A 658 -23.06 34.82 -35.64
CA PRO A 658 -23.99 33.74 -35.31
C PRO A 658 -24.74 33.29 -36.57
N GLY A 659 -24.77 31.99 -36.85
CA GLY A 659 -25.59 31.43 -37.92
C GLY A 659 -27.06 31.64 -37.59
N ALA A 660 -27.83 32.19 -38.54
CA ALA A 660 -29.27 32.27 -38.38
C ALA A 660 -29.86 30.85 -38.28
N GLN A 661 -30.39 30.49 -37.11
CA GLN A 661 -31.36 29.39 -37.03
C GLN A 661 -32.55 29.77 -37.91
N GLY A 662 -32.95 28.86 -38.79
CA GLY A 662 -33.79 29.14 -39.96
C GLY A 662 -34.97 30.08 -39.70
N ALA A 663 -35.06 31.11 -40.53
CA ALA A 663 -36.34 31.71 -40.85
C ALA A 663 -37.19 30.62 -41.51
N ALA A 664 -38.37 30.38 -40.96
CA ALA A 664 -39.38 29.54 -41.57
C ALA A 664 -39.65 30.00 -43.00
N ASP A 665 -39.78 29.04 -43.92
CA ASP A 665 -40.36 29.24 -45.23
C ASP A 665 -41.78 29.79 -45.06
N ASP A 666 -41.93 31.09 -45.34
CA ASP A 666 -43.20 31.74 -45.69
C ASP A 666 -42.89 32.67 -46.87
N GLU A 667 -42.94 32.12 -48.09
CA GLU A 667 -43.60 32.68 -49.29
C GLU A 667 -43.56 31.70 -50.47
#